data_AF-A0A267G2C3-F1
#
_entry.id   AF-A0A267G2C3-F1
#
_cell.length_a   1.000
_cell.length_b   1.000
_cell.length_c   1.000
_cell.angle_alpha   90.00
_cell.angle_beta   90.00
_cell.angle_gamma   90.00
#
_symmetry.space_group_name_H-M   'P 1'
#
loop_
_entity.id
_entity.type
_entity.pdbx_description
1 polymer ?
#
loop_
_entity_poly.entity_id
_entity_poly.type
_entity_poly.pdbx_seq_one_letter_code
_entity_poly.pdbx_strand_id
1 'polypeptide(L)'
;MRLASVAFILLTLSLDATSGKTTAEYGQRNPRDGGAAAGGAAAGGADGALVKRETFANLKDKLPKTVTQQFLRNILNEEKPPNSTVHGVQRTRVSRLSMHSRKGYKVFSFLNLVVTKRKLCKNANYTLKNGICKPNCHKECTDCDKPYDSMACKECRNVKIKSPTFNDKKGSQRYDCIPRCPVGHQKSVTTNNLCVPCPAGSYKYQEGNQNCIVCNPGTFSSYSTSGSSACTQCPAGSIADRAGLSACTKCPPGSFANKKGSKECTKCPAGSVCTNGASEPTKCKAGTFAIAGSSKCTPSPPGSFVDKTGSTSAKPCPAGTWSGKGAAACTNCEPGTISTVGSSACTQCPAGSIADRAGLSACTKCPPGSFANKKGSKECTKCPAGSVCTNGASEPTKCKAGTFAIAGSSKCTPSPPGSFVDKTGSTSAKPCPAGTWSGKGAAACTNCEPGTISTVGSSACTQCPAGSIADRAGLSACTKCPPGSFANKKGSKECTKCPAGSVCTNGASEPTKCKAGTFAIAGSSKCTPSPPGSFVDKTGSTSAKPCPAGTWSGKGAAACTNCEPGTISTVGSSACTQCPAGSIADRAGLSACTKCPPGSFANKKGSKECTKCPAGSVCTNGASEPTKCKAGTFAIAGSSKCTPSPPGSFVDKTGSTSAKPCPAGTWSGKGAAACTNCEPGTISTVGSSACTQCPAGSIADRAGLSACTKCPPGSFATRRGPRNAPSVLLEACVQRRLRADQVQGGNVCDRRI
;
A
#
# COMPACT_ATOMS: atom_id res chain seq x y z
N MET A 1 41.93 11.26 48.32
CA MET A 1 41.77 12.34 49.33
C MET A 1 40.60 11.98 50.25
N ARG A 2 40.71 12.26 51.56
CA ARG A 2 39.62 12.26 52.60
C ARG A 2 38.95 10.87 52.87
N LEU A 3 39.01 10.28 54.08
CA LEU A 3 38.40 10.62 55.41
C LEU A 3 36.90 10.25 55.47
N ALA A 4 36.31 9.69 56.55
CA ALA A 4 36.81 9.13 57.82
C ALA A 4 35.69 8.37 58.61
N SER A 5 36.05 7.73 59.75
CA SER A 5 35.21 7.33 60.92
C SER A 5 34.02 6.35 60.73
N VAL A 6 33.66 5.39 61.60
CA VAL A 6 33.71 5.13 63.08
C VAL A 6 32.53 5.71 63.89
N ALA A 7 31.62 4.86 64.41
CA ALA A 7 30.95 4.94 65.74
C ALA A 7 29.85 3.86 65.99
N PHE A 8 29.72 3.42 67.26
CA PHE A 8 28.54 2.98 68.10
C PHE A 8 27.27 2.35 67.46
N ILE A 9 26.62 1.28 67.97
CA ILE A 9 26.17 0.84 69.32
C ILE A 9 24.88 1.53 69.84
N LEU A 10 23.77 0.78 69.88
CA LEU A 10 22.65 0.69 70.87
C LEU A 10 21.54 -0.17 70.21
N LEU A 11 20.83 -1.17 70.75
CA LEU A 11 20.26 -1.58 72.06
C LEU A 11 18.78 -1.16 72.35
N THR A 12 17.86 -2.07 72.00
CA THR A 12 16.68 -2.55 72.80
C THR A 12 15.43 -1.68 73.05
N LEU A 13 14.37 -2.39 73.49
CA LEU A 13 13.12 -1.95 74.16
C LEU A 13 11.96 -1.44 73.25
N SER A 14 10.67 -1.69 73.55
CA SER A 14 10.01 -2.80 74.28
C SER A 14 8.46 -2.67 74.28
N LEU A 15 7.73 -3.78 74.56
CA LEU A 15 6.37 -3.84 75.17
C LEU A 15 5.18 -3.25 74.33
N ASP A 16 3.88 -3.56 74.54
CA ASP A 16 3.25 -4.52 75.46
C ASP A 16 1.86 -5.09 75.03
N ALA A 17 1.44 -6.15 75.73
CA ALA A 17 0.09 -6.49 76.27
C ALA A 17 -1.26 -6.36 75.50
N THR A 18 -2.02 -7.48 75.54
CA THR A 18 -3.48 -7.63 75.85
C THR A 18 -4.59 -7.22 74.84
N SER A 19 -5.85 -7.73 74.88
CA SER A 19 -6.41 -9.06 75.32
C SER A 19 -7.92 -9.21 74.95
N GLY A 20 -8.48 -10.45 74.98
CA GLY A 20 -9.92 -10.78 74.79
C GLY A 20 -10.15 -11.75 73.61
N LYS A 21 -10.84 -12.91 73.71
CA LYS A 21 -12.23 -13.27 74.12
C LYS A 21 -13.30 -12.85 73.08
N THR A 22 -14.30 -13.66 72.69
CA THR A 22 -14.92 -14.86 73.32
C THR A 22 -15.74 -15.75 72.33
N THR A 23 -16.00 -17.04 72.67
CA THR A 23 -17.15 -17.94 72.30
C THR A 23 -17.67 -18.04 70.84
N ALA A 24 -17.64 -19.23 70.19
CA ALA A 24 -18.73 -20.26 70.10
C ALA A 24 -19.66 -20.03 68.85
N GLU A 25 -20.43 -20.98 68.29
CA GLU A 25 -20.78 -22.40 68.58
C GLU A 25 -21.32 -23.12 67.30
N TYR A 26 -21.40 -24.48 67.27
CA TYR A 26 -22.02 -25.36 66.21
C TYR A 26 -21.55 -25.16 64.73
N GLY A 27 -21.55 -26.10 63.77
CA GLY A 27 -22.24 -27.39 63.51
C GLY A 27 -22.66 -27.37 62.01
N GLN A 28 -22.69 -28.43 61.18
CA GLN A 28 -22.53 -29.87 61.37
C GLN A 28 -21.98 -30.59 60.08
N ARG A 29 -21.55 -31.84 60.24
CA ARG A 29 -21.69 -33.00 59.30
C ARG A 29 -21.19 -32.90 57.83
N ASN A 30 -19.97 -33.41 57.66
CA ASN A 30 -19.56 -34.50 56.73
C ASN A 30 -20.65 -35.60 56.50
N PRO A 31 -20.59 -36.51 55.47
CA PRO A 31 -19.41 -37.39 55.25
C PRO A 31 -19.16 -38.03 53.84
N ARG A 32 -18.07 -38.83 53.83
CA ARG A 32 -17.68 -39.96 52.93
C ARG A 32 -16.89 -39.62 51.66
N ASP A 33 -15.81 -40.32 51.29
CA ASP A 33 -14.86 -41.26 51.97
C ASP A 33 -13.59 -41.34 51.06
N GLY A 34 -12.42 -41.92 51.37
CA GLY A 34 -11.87 -42.67 52.52
C GLY A 34 -10.78 -43.64 52.00
N GLY A 35 -9.68 -43.97 52.68
CA GLY A 35 -9.18 -43.58 54.01
C GLY A 35 -7.86 -44.33 54.39
N ALA A 36 -7.38 -44.13 55.64
CA ALA A 36 -6.29 -44.86 56.34
C ALA A 36 -4.85 -44.76 55.75
N ALA A 37 -3.74 -44.88 56.51
CA ALA A 37 -3.37 -44.77 57.94
C ALA A 37 -1.82 -45.01 58.04
N ALA A 38 -1.03 -44.76 59.09
CA ALA A 38 -0.95 -43.85 60.25
C ALA A 38 0.51 -44.01 60.82
N GLY A 39 1.11 -43.21 61.71
CA GLY A 39 0.74 -42.01 62.50
C GLY A 39 1.99 -41.11 62.65
N GLY A 40 2.04 -40.01 63.41
CA GLY A 40 1.64 -39.82 64.81
C GLY A 40 2.86 -39.99 65.74
N ALA A 41 3.19 -39.12 66.70
CA ALA A 41 2.71 -37.78 67.07
C ALA A 41 3.83 -37.04 67.87
N ALA A 42 3.62 -35.79 68.32
CA ALA A 42 4.66 -34.98 68.97
C ALA A 42 4.24 -34.27 70.27
N ALA A 43 5.23 -34.05 71.14
CA ALA A 43 5.34 -33.05 72.22
C ALA A 43 4.46 -33.20 73.50
N GLY A 44 4.93 -32.53 74.57
CA GLY A 44 4.36 -32.51 75.93
C GLY A 44 5.25 -33.26 76.95
N GLY A 45 5.79 -32.64 78.01
CA GLY A 45 5.70 -31.23 78.42
C GLY A 45 6.74 -30.87 79.50
N ALA A 46 6.56 -29.66 80.08
CA ALA A 46 7.30 -28.96 81.14
C ALA A 46 7.93 -29.83 82.28
N ASP A 47 8.93 -29.40 83.04
CA ASP A 47 8.97 -28.11 83.76
C ASP A 47 10.34 -27.71 84.35
N GLY A 48 10.43 -26.51 84.96
CA GLY A 48 11.46 -26.15 85.96
C GLY A 48 12.66 -25.32 85.48
N ALA A 49 13.08 -24.34 86.30
CA ALA A 49 14.12 -23.36 85.94
C ALA A 49 14.98 -22.86 87.12
N LEU A 50 15.99 -22.03 86.78
CA LEU A 50 16.74 -21.08 87.63
C LEU A 50 17.85 -21.60 88.56
N VAL A 51 18.61 -20.63 89.10
CA VAL A 51 19.98 -20.76 89.62
C VAL A 51 20.21 -19.80 90.80
N LYS A 52 20.74 -20.27 91.95
CA LYS A 52 21.82 -19.63 92.75
C LYS A 52 22.12 -20.31 94.12
N ARG A 53 23.43 -20.34 94.42
CA ARG A 53 24.17 -20.21 95.71
C ARG A 53 23.54 -20.55 97.09
N GLU A 54 24.26 -21.47 97.76
CA GLU A 54 24.92 -21.33 99.09
C GLU A 54 24.23 -21.66 100.45
N THR A 55 25.09 -22.18 101.35
CA THR A 55 25.04 -22.27 102.83
C THR A 55 24.14 -23.26 103.61
N PHE A 56 24.81 -24.28 104.18
CA PHE A 56 24.70 -24.83 105.55
C PHE A 56 23.34 -25.16 106.20
N ALA A 57 23.10 -26.47 106.45
CA ALA A 57 22.49 -27.01 107.69
C ALA A 57 22.88 -28.50 107.91
N ASN A 58 22.53 -29.07 109.07
CA ASN A 58 22.89 -30.44 109.51
C ASN A 58 21.65 -31.36 109.64
N LEU A 59 21.92 -32.64 110.01
CA LEU A 59 21.02 -33.76 110.39
C LEU A 59 20.57 -34.70 109.23
N LYS A 60 20.81 -36.03 109.18
CA LYS A 60 21.44 -37.10 110.01
C LYS A 60 20.47 -38.14 110.61
N ASP A 61 20.99 -39.37 110.74
CA ASP A 61 20.37 -40.62 111.25
C ASP A 61 19.28 -41.19 110.31
N LYS A 62 19.08 -42.51 110.16
CA LYS A 62 19.26 -43.69 111.05
C LYS A 62 19.98 -44.83 110.30
N LEU A 63 20.57 -45.90 110.87
CA LEU A 63 20.99 -46.40 112.21
C LEU A 63 21.86 -47.67 111.93
N PRO A 64 22.62 -48.28 112.89
CA PRO A 64 22.96 -47.87 114.26
C PRO A 64 24.48 -47.68 114.50
N LYS A 65 24.87 -47.47 115.76
CA LYS A 65 26.27 -47.33 116.29
C LYS A 65 26.45 -48.43 117.38
N THR A 66 27.53 -48.62 118.16
CA THR A 66 28.60 -47.74 118.73
C THR A 66 29.83 -48.67 119.04
N VAL A 67 30.85 -48.47 119.90
CA VAL A 67 31.17 -47.53 121.00
C VAL A 67 32.38 -46.64 120.63
N THR A 68 33.11 -46.03 121.58
CA THR A 68 33.72 -44.70 121.40
C THR A 68 34.71 -44.32 122.54
N GLN A 69 35.81 -43.61 122.21
CA GLN A 69 36.69 -42.75 123.09
C GLN A 69 37.65 -43.40 124.14
N GLN A 70 38.65 -42.71 124.79
CA GLN A 70 39.52 -41.51 124.53
C GLN A 70 40.49 -41.29 125.76
N PHE A 71 41.22 -40.14 125.81
CA PHE A 71 41.97 -39.50 126.93
C PHE A 71 43.45 -39.93 127.12
N LEU A 72 44.42 -39.05 127.47
CA LEU A 72 44.56 -37.56 127.38
C LEU A 72 46.04 -37.13 127.63
N ARG A 73 46.44 -35.90 127.22
CA ARG A 73 47.52 -34.98 127.73
C ARG A 73 48.97 -35.52 127.94
N ASN A 74 50.02 -34.93 127.32
CA ASN A 74 50.83 -33.74 127.73
C ASN A 74 51.79 -34.01 128.95
N ILE A 75 53.05 -33.53 129.05
CA ILE A 75 53.86 -32.57 128.26
C ILE A 75 55.40 -32.75 128.56
N LEU A 76 56.31 -32.03 127.86
CA LEU A 76 57.81 -32.04 127.90
C LEU A 76 58.48 -33.18 127.07
N ASN A 77 59.54 -33.00 126.25
CA ASN A 77 60.78 -32.18 126.24
C ASN A 77 61.90 -32.75 127.17
N GLU A 78 63.19 -32.89 126.80
CA GLU A 78 63.90 -32.54 125.54
C GLU A 78 65.22 -33.35 125.31
N GLU A 79 65.87 -33.13 124.15
CA GLU A 79 67.30 -33.30 123.78
C GLU A 79 68.22 -34.46 124.32
N LYS A 80 68.67 -35.30 123.36
CA LYS A 80 70.06 -35.74 123.09
C LYS A 80 70.79 -36.83 123.97
N PRO A 81 71.93 -37.42 123.47
CA PRO A 81 72.53 -38.71 123.91
C PRO A 81 73.87 -38.50 124.68
N PRO A 82 74.76 -39.51 124.97
CA PRO A 82 74.78 -40.92 124.57
C PRO A 82 75.17 -41.96 125.66
N ASN A 83 75.42 -43.20 125.23
CA ASN A 83 76.23 -44.26 125.86
C ASN A 83 76.05 -44.55 127.37
N SER A 84 75.37 -45.65 127.70
CA SER A 84 76.03 -46.88 128.20
C SER A 84 75.03 -48.00 128.54
N THR A 85 75.57 -49.20 128.77
CA THR A 85 74.85 -50.41 129.20
C THR A 85 74.55 -50.41 130.71
N VAL A 86 73.39 -50.93 131.12
CA VAL A 86 73.21 -51.81 132.30
C VAL A 86 71.81 -52.45 132.28
N HIS A 87 71.66 -53.67 132.79
CA HIS A 87 70.37 -54.34 132.99
C HIS A 87 69.81 -54.10 134.41
N GLY A 88 68.52 -53.74 134.52
CA GLY A 88 67.78 -53.66 135.79
C GLY A 88 66.71 -54.75 135.92
N VAL A 89 66.52 -55.31 137.13
CA VAL A 89 65.68 -56.50 137.37
C VAL A 89 64.47 -56.21 138.27
N GLN A 90 63.38 -56.93 137.97
CA GLN A 90 62.04 -56.94 138.56
C GLN A 90 61.90 -56.70 140.09
N ARG A 91 60.70 -56.26 140.50
CA ARG A 91 59.97 -56.96 141.59
C ARG A 91 58.45 -56.87 141.45
N THR A 92 57.78 -57.91 141.95
CA THR A 92 56.32 -58.06 142.03
C THR A 92 55.81 -57.64 143.42
N ARG A 93 54.54 -57.28 143.54
CA ARG A 93 53.76 -57.39 144.80
C ARG A 93 52.45 -58.12 144.53
N VAL A 94 51.92 -58.75 145.57
CA VAL A 94 50.63 -59.45 145.59
C VAL A 94 49.78 -58.83 146.69
N SER A 95 48.50 -58.56 146.40
CA SER A 95 47.47 -58.30 147.41
C SER A 95 46.15 -58.93 146.95
N ARG A 96 45.43 -59.59 147.87
CA ARG A 96 44.02 -59.97 147.69
C ARG A 96 43.13 -58.78 148.06
N LEU A 97 41.98 -58.61 147.39
CA LEU A 97 40.69 -58.45 148.07
C LEU A 97 39.52 -58.78 147.13
N SER A 98 38.31 -58.84 147.68
CA SER A 98 37.12 -59.44 147.05
C SER A 98 36.14 -58.41 146.45
N MET A 99 35.16 -58.94 145.70
CA MET A 99 34.07 -58.21 145.02
C MET A 99 33.18 -57.38 145.96
N HIS A 100 32.38 -56.47 145.38
CA HIS A 100 30.92 -56.39 145.61
C HIS A 100 30.20 -55.75 144.41
N SER A 101 28.86 -55.88 144.35
CA SER A 101 28.00 -55.53 143.21
C SER A 101 26.82 -54.65 143.64
N ARG A 102 26.23 -53.89 142.71
CA ARG A 102 24.83 -53.46 142.80
C ARG A 102 23.96 -54.36 141.92
N LYS A 103 23.03 -55.09 142.55
CA LYS A 103 22.08 -56.06 141.97
C LYS A 103 22.67 -57.38 141.42
N GLY A 104 23.19 -58.19 142.35
CA GLY A 104 22.61 -59.53 142.54
C GLY A 104 23.41 -60.76 142.10
N TYR A 105 23.32 -61.79 142.95
CA TYR A 105 23.67 -63.21 142.73
C TYR A 105 25.17 -63.56 142.61
N LYS A 106 25.45 -64.88 142.67
CA LYS A 106 26.58 -65.47 143.42
C LYS A 106 27.41 -66.45 142.58
N VAL A 107 28.75 -66.43 142.82
CA VAL A 107 29.66 -67.59 143.08
C VAL A 107 29.71 -68.70 141.99
N PHE A 108 30.84 -69.18 141.48
CA PHE A 108 31.87 -70.00 142.16
C PHE A 108 33.28 -69.83 141.55
N SER A 109 34.31 -70.27 142.29
CA SER A 109 35.69 -70.49 141.84
C SER A 109 36.03 -71.98 141.99
N PHE A 110 37.04 -72.49 141.26
CA PHE A 110 38.05 -73.45 141.80
C PHE A 110 39.24 -73.71 140.84
N LEU A 111 40.28 -74.36 141.41
CA LEU A 111 41.51 -74.90 140.81
C LEU A 111 42.67 -73.95 140.39
N ASN A 112 43.89 -74.52 140.43
CA ASN A 112 45.21 -73.92 140.15
C ASN A 112 46.01 -74.84 139.21
N LEU A 113 47.03 -74.33 138.49
CA LEU A 113 48.39 -74.95 138.43
C LEU A 113 49.47 -74.11 137.66
N VAL A 114 50.66 -73.97 138.28
CA VAL A 114 52.07 -73.92 137.79
C VAL A 114 52.50 -73.27 136.43
N VAL A 115 53.12 -72.08 136.54
CA VAL A 115 54.45 -71.58 136.04
C VAL A 115 55.05 -71.97 134.66
N THR A 116 55.43 -70.96 133.84
CA THR A 116 56.77 -70.78 133.15
C THR A 116 56.92 -69.37 132.54
N LYS A 117 58.13 -68.93 132.09
CA LYS A 117 58.41 -67.58 131.54
C LYS A 117 59.08 -67.60 130.14
N ARG A 118 58.86 -66.55 129.31
CA ARG A 118 59.52 -66.30 127.99
C ARG A 118 60.01 -64.84 127.85
N LYS A 119 60.89 -64.54 126.87
CA LYS A 119 61.35 -63.18 126.47
C LYS A 119 60.63 -62.69 125.19
N LEU A 120 60.44 -61.38 125.02
CA LEU A 120 59.78 -60.73 123.86
C LEU A 120 60.41 -59.35 123.53
N CYS A 121 60.31 -58.92 122.26
CA CYS A 121 60.65 -57.55 121.81
C CYS A 121 59.52 -56.54 122.16
N LYS A 122 59.86 -55.26 122.36
CA LYS A 122 58.92 -54.22 122.83
C LYS A 122 58.20 -53.39 121.75
N ASN A 123 58.60 -53.47 120.47
CA ASN A 123 58.05 -52.62 119.40
C ASN A 123 57.54 -53.50 118.23
N ALA A 124 56.31 -53.29 117.78
CA ALA A 124 55.66 -54.07 116.72
C ALA A 124 56.34 -53.95 115.34
N ASN A 125 57.07 -52.86 115.10
CA ASN A 125 57.84 -52.66 113.86
C ASN A 125 59.16 -53.46 113.81
N TYR A 126 59.43 -54.31 114.81
CA TYR A 126 60.62 -55.15 114.91
C TYR A 126 60.24 -56.61 115.26
N THR A 127 60.85 -57.57 114.57
CA THR A 127 60.64 -59.01 114.81
C THR A 127 61.83 -59.66 115.51
N LEU A 128 61.56 -60.59 116.43
CA LEU A 128 62.58 -61.34 117.16
C LEU A 128 63.15 -62.46 116.26
N LYS A 129 64.39 -62.31 115.80
CA LYS A 129 65.13 -63.35 115.08
C LYS A 129 66.45 -63.65 115.80
N ASN A 130 66.72 -64.92 116.06
CA ASN A 130 67.94 -65.41 116.71
C ASN A 130 68.29 -64.66 118.03
N GLY A 131 67.26 -64.32 118.81
CA GLY A 131 67.41 -63.60 120.09
C GLY A 131 67.53 -62.07 120.00
N ILE A 132 67.60 -61.50 118.80
CA ILE A 132 67.77 -60.06 118.55
C ILE A 132 66.54 -59.49 117.81
N CYS A 133 66.16 -58.24 118.07
CA CYS A 133 65.05 -57.57 117.40
C CYS A 133 65.53 -56.85 116.13
N LYS A 134 65.08 -57.24 114.92
CA LYS A 134 65.39 -56.56 113.64
C LYS A 134 64.17 -55.83 113.06
N PRO A 135 64.33 -54.70 112.34
CA PRO A 135 63.21 -53.91 111.82
C PRO A 135 62.47 -54.59 110.66
N ASN A 136 61.21 -54.20 110.45
CA ASN A 136 60.39 -54.63 109.33
C ASN A 136 60.55 -53.65 108.14
N CYS A 137 61.22 -54.08 107.07
CA CYS A 137 61.40 -53.35 105.81
C CYS A 137 60.22 -53.57 104.83
N HIS A 138 60.16 -52.77 103.75
CA HIS A 138 59.44 -53.19 102.53
C HIS A 138 60.00 -54.53 102.02
N LYS A 139 59.15 -55.37 101.41
CA LYS A 139 59.50 -56.74 101.00
C LYS A 139 60.54 -56.77 99.86
N GLU A 140 60.66 -55.66 99.14
CA GLU A 140 61.51 -55.46 97.97
C GLU A 140 62.72 -54.52 98.22
N CYS A 141 63.10 -54.26 99.49
CA CYS A 141 64.36 -53.59 99.82
C CYS A 141 65.23 -54.45 100.76
N THR A 142 66.41 -54.85 100.29
CA THR A 142 67.44 -55.56 101.08
C THR A 142 68.18 -54.61 102.01
N ASP A 143 68.44 -55.07 103.24
CA ASP A 143 69.24 -54.38 104.28
C ASP A 143 68.86 -52.90 104.50
N CYS A 144 67.63 -52.67 104.98
CA CYS A 144 67.22 -51.35 105.46
C CYS A 144 67.54 -51.17 106.96
N ASP A 145 68.35 -50.14 107.28
CA ASP A 145 68.77 -49.84 108.66
C ASP A 145 67.74 -49.02 109.46
N LYS A 146 66.59 -48.66 108.86
CA LYS A 146 65.56 -47.80 109.46
C LYS A 146 64.15 -48.35 109.23
N PRO A 147 63.26 -48.32 110.25
CA PRO A 147 61.91 -48.85 110.13
C PRO A 147 61.04 -47.98 109.21
N TYR A 148 60.01 -48.63 108.66
CA TYR A 148 59.03 -48.14 107.67
C TYR A 148 58.57 -46.67 107.84
N ASP A 149 59.26 -45.74 107.18
CA ASP A 149 58.86 -44.33 107.03
C ASP A 149 58.43 -44.03 105.58
N SER A 150 57.26 -43.42 105.45
CA SER A 150 56.59 -43.12 104.18
C SER A 150 57.11 -41.88 103.44
N MET A 151 58.14 -41.19 103.95
CA MET A 151 58.64 -39.94 103.35
C MET A 151 59.92 -40.03 102.49
N ALA A 152 60.67 -41.14 102.46
CA ALA A 152 61.97 -41.17 101.77
C ALA A 152 62.32 -42.48 101.03
N CYS A 153 61.94 -42.57 99.75
CA CYS A 153 62.50 -43.52 98.78
C CYS A 153 63.97 -43.17 98.43
N LYS A 154 64.88 -43.24 99.40
CA LYS A 154 66.27 -42.71 99.29
C LYS A 154 67.33 -43.77 98.97
N GLU A 155 67.13 -45.01 99.44
CA GLU A 155 68.12 -46.10 99.35
C GLU A 155 67.63 -47.29 98.49
N CYS A 156 66.32 -47.55 98.43
CA CYS A 156 65.78 -48.55 97.51
C CYS A 156 65.96 -48.11 96.04
N ARG A 157 66.36 -49.03 95.15
CA ARG A 157 66.68 -48.78 93.72
C ARG A 157 65.47 -48.44 92.82
N ASN A 158 64.37 -48.04 93.45
CA ASN A 158 63.02 -47.90 92.93
C ASN A 158 62.75 -46.45 92.46
N VAL A 159 61.53 -46.20 91.96
CA VAL A 159 61.09 -44.90 91.46
C VAL A 159 59.79 -44.48 92.18
N LYS A 160 59.63 -43.18 92.38
CA LYS A 160 58.49 -42.57 93.08
C LYS A 160 57.37 -42.28 92.08
N ILE A 161 56.11 -42.37 92.48
CA ILE A 161 54.97 -41.77 91.74
C ILE A 161 54.12 -40.95 92.70
N LYS A 162 53.41 -39.91 92.23
CA LYS A 162 52.55 -39.09 93.09
C LYS A 162 51.29 -39.87 93.48
N SER A 163 50.97 -39.91 94.77
CA SER A 163 49.76 -40.56 95.28
C SER A 163 48.50 -39.79 94.83
N PRO A 164 47.59 -40.37 94.02
CA PRO A 164 46.44 -39.64 93.49
C PRO A 164 45.37 -39.28 94.55
N THR A 165 45.49 -39.83 95.76
CA THR A 165 44.50 -39.74 96.84
C THR A 165 44.85 -38.76 97.97
N PHE A 166 45.95 -37.99 97.85
CA PHE A 166 46.46 -37.21 98.98
C PHE A 166 46.90 -35.78 98.59
N ASN A 167 46.04 -34.80 98.88
CA ASN A 167 46.35 -33.36 98.84
C ASN A 167 46.08 -32.76 100.22
N ASP A 168 47.13 -32.30 100.91
CA ASP A 168 47.04 -31.77 102.28
C ASP A 168 47.28 -30.26 102.34
N LYS A 169 46.68 -29.57 103.32
CA LYS A 169 46.60 -28.11 103.44
C LYS A 169 47.94 -27.40 103.76
N LYS A 170 49.06 -28.12 103.73
CA LYS A 170 50.43 -27.60 103.84
C LYS A 170 51.28 -27.78 102.57
N GLY A 171 50.69 -28.21 101.45
CA GLY A 171 51.36 -28.25 100.14
C GLY A 171 52.42 -29.34 99.94
N SER A 172 52.71 -30.15 100.97
CA SER A 172 53.60 -31.31 100.85
C SER A 172 52.94 -32.41 100.01
N GLN A 173 53.62 -32.89 98.97
CA GLN A 173 53.11 -33.93 98.08
C GLN A 173 53.59 -35.32 98.50
N ARG A 174 52.65 -36.27 98.60
CA ARG A 174 52.92 -37.66 98.94
C ARG A 174 53.30 -38.46 97.70
N TYR A 175 54.23 -39.40 97.88
CA TYR A 175 54.74 -40.25 96.82
C TYR A 175 54.74 -41.72 97.24
N ASP A 176 54.32 -42.61 96.35
CA ASP A 176 54.40 -44.06 96.52
C ASP A 176 55.66 -44.61 95.84
N CYS A 177 56.29 -45.62 96.46
CA CYS A 177 57.52 -46.26 96.00
C CYS A 177 57.20 -47.51 95.16
N ILE A 178 57.62 -47.53 93.89
CA ILE A 178 57.37 -48.64 92.95
C ILE A 178 58.65 -49.04 92.19
N PRO A 179 58.89 -50.33 91.91
CA PRO A 179 60.14 -50.78 91.29
C PRO A 179 60.33 -50.27 89.85
N ARG A 180 59.23 -49.99 89.16
CA ARG A 180 59.17 -49.50 87.79
C ARG A 180 58.09 -48.43 87.69
N CYS A 181 58.27 -47.40 86.86
CA CYS A 181 57.14 -46.53 86.53
C CYS A 181 56.05 -47.31 85.80
N PRO A 182 54.77 -47.05 86.07
CA PRO A 182 53.67 -47.78 85.46
C PRO A 182 53.56 -47.42 83.98
N VAL A 183 52.67 -48.14 83.30
CA VAL A 183 52.22 -47.84 81.94
C VAL A 183 51.90 -46.34 81.80
N GLY A 184 52.32 -45.74 80.69
CA GLY A 184 52.15 -44.32 80.39
C GLY A 184 53.00 -43.32 81.18
N HIS A 185 53.98 -43.76 81.98
CA HIS A 185 54.86 -42.89 82.75
C HIS A 185 56.36 -43.16 82.51
N GLN A 186 57.18 -42.11 82.46
CA GLN A 186 58.65 -42.20 82.39
C GLN A 186 59.32 -41.70 83.66
N LYS A 187 60.53 -42.19 83.93
CA LYS A 187 61.39 -41.64 84.97
C LYS A 187 61.90 -40.27 84.52
N SER A 188 61.51 -39.22 85.23
CA SER A 188 62.01 -37.86 85.01
C SER A 188 63.50 -37.77 85.31
N VAL A 189 64.25 -37.21 84.36
CA VAL A 189 65.69 -36.93 84.49
C VAL A 189 65.93 -35.73 85.43
N THR A 190 64.97 -34.80 85.54
CA THR A 190 65.11 -33.53 86.27
C THR A 190 64.52 -33.54 87.69
N THR A 191 63.76 -34.57 88.09
CA THR A 191 63.04 -34.57 89.39
C THR A 191 63.26 -35.82 90.26
N ASN A 192 64.52 -36.27 90.38
CA ASN A 192 65.01 -37.21 91.41
C ASN A 192 64.20 -38.50 91.59
N ASN A 193 64.29 -39.39 90.59
CA ASN A 193 63.58 -40.66 90.51
C ASN A 193 62.05 -40.50 90.68
N LEU A 194 61.44 -39.57 89.93
CA LEU A 194 59.99 -39.40 89.87
C LEU A 194 59.43 -39.88 88.52
N CYS A 195 58.46 -40.78 88.58
CA CYS A 195 57.58 -41.13 87.48
C CYS A 195 56.68 -39.94 87.14
N VAL A 196 56.90 -39.36 85.97
CA VAL A 196 56.05 -38.33 85.38
C VAL A 196 55.25 -38.95 84.22
N PRO A 197 54.01 -38.50 83.97
CA PRO A 197 53.28 -38.96 82.79
C PRO A 197 54.06 -38.65 81.51
N CYS A 198 53.89 -39.49 80.48
CA CYS A 198 54.50 -39.23 79.18
C CYS A 198 54.16 -37.82 78.68
N PRO A 199 55.15 -37.02 78.22
CA PRO A 199 54.87 -35.74 77.57
C PRO A 199 54.02 -35.96 76.31
N ALA A 200 53.21 -34.97 75.95
CA ALA A 200 52.35 -35.05 74.79
C ALA A 200 53.17 -35.37 73.52
N GLY A 201 52.63 -36.24 72.67
CA GLY A 201 53.36 -36.83 71.54
C GLY A 201 54.14 -38.10 71.88
N SER A 202 54.12 -38.57 73.14
CA SER A 202 54.75 -39.84 73.52
C SER A 202 53.81 -40.72 74.35
N TYR A 203 54.14 -42.00 74.42
CA TYR A 203 53.38 -43.04 75.12
C TYR A 203 54.31 -44.09 75.71
N LYS A 204 53.76 -45.02 76.50
CA LYS A 204 54.50 -46.18 76.99
C LYS A 204 53.56 -47.32 77.37
N TYR A 205 53.68 -48.45 76.68
CA TYR A 205 52.76 -49.59 76.80
C TYR A 205 53.16 -50.65 77.86
N GLN A 206 54.33 -50.52 78.48
CA GLN A 206 54.86 -51.44 79.50
C GLN A 206 55.47 -50.68 80.69
N GLU A 207 55.50 -51.31 81.85
CA GLU A 207 56.16 -50.79 83.04
C GLU A 207 57.69 -50.78 82.89
N GLY A 208 58.33 -49.69 83.30
CA GLY A 208 59.78 -49.60 83.28
C GLY A 208 60.29 -48.21 83.63
N ASN A 209 61.61 -48.04 83.66
CA ASN A 209 62.24 -46.76 84.04
C ASN A 209 62.85 -46.01 82.83
N GLN A 210 62.66 -46.55 81.62
CA GLN A 210 63.03 -45.91 80.35
C GLN A 210 62.12 -44.72 80.00
N ASN A 211 62.59 -43.87 79.08
CA ASN A 211 61.83 -42.77 78.49
C ASN A 211 60.57 -43.27 77.76
N CYS A 212 59.59 -42.39 77.58
CA CYS A 212 58.42 -42.67 76.75
C CYS A 212 58.81 -42.71 75.26
N ILE A 213 58.15 -43.59 74.52
CA ILE A 213 58.36 -43.78 73.09
C ILE A 213 57.56 -42.70 72.37
N VAL A 214 58.15 -42.01 71.39
CA VAL A 214 57.43 -41.03 70.57
C VAL A 214 56.36 -41.72 69.72
N CYS A 215 55.23 -41.06 69.54
CA CYS A 215 54.19 -41.54 68.63
C CYS A 215 54.71 -41.51 67.19
N ASN A 216 54.58 -42.64 66.48
CA ASN A 216 54.95 -42.74 65.07
C ASN A 216 53.98 -41.93 64.19
N PRO A 217 54.40 -41.45 63.00
CA PRO A 217 53.51 -40.78 62.05
C PRO A 217 52.23 -41.58 61.79
N GLY A 218 51.10 -40.88 61.74
CA GLY A 218 49.74 -41.44 61.78
C GLY A 218 49.16 -41.61 63.19
N THR A 219 49.93 -41.38 64.26
CA THR A 219 49.44 -41.50 65.65
C THR A 219 49.82 -40.28 66.49
N PHE A 220 49.01 -39.99 67.52
CA PHE A 220 49.19 -38.87 68.43
C PHE A 220 48.96 -39.30 69.89
N SER A 221 49.40 -38.46 70.83
CA SER A 221 49.17 -38.64 72.27
C SER A 221 48.95 -37.28 72.92
N SER A 222 47.71 -36.98 73.31
CA SER A 222 47.42 -35.75 74.07
C SER A 222 48.04 -35.84 75.47
N TYR A 223 48.34 -34.68 76.09
CA TYR A 223 48.81 -34.68 77.47
C TYR A 223 47.75 -35.29 78.39
N SER A 224 48.13 -36.34 79.12
CA SER A 224 47.29 -37.04 80.08
C SER A 224 47.99 -37.04 81.44
N THR A 225 47.34 -36.48 82.45
CA THR A 225 47.84 -36.51 83.84
C THR A 225 47.87 -37.94 84.42
N SER A 226 47.09 -38.86 83.84
CA SER A 226 47.11 -40.31 84.14
C SER A 226 48.15 -41.08 83.32
N GLY A 227 48.99 -40.39 82.53
CA GLY A 227 49.90 -41.02 81.58
C GLY A 227 49.21 -41.47 80.28
N SER A 228 49.99 -41.85 79.28
CA SER A 228 49.49 -42.31 77.97
C SER A 228 50.02 -43.70 77.64
N SER A 229 49.14 -44.70 77.70
CA SER A 229 49.47 -46.13 77.53
C SER A 229 49.68 -46.54 76.08
N ALA A 230 49.07 -45.83 75.13
CA ALA A 230 49.12 -46.08 73.69
C ALA A 230 48.96 -44.77 72.91
N CYS A 231 49.62 -44.62 71.77
CA CYS A 231 49.29 -43.55 70.84
C CYS A 231 47.96 -43.86 70.14
N THR A 232 47.08 -42.87 70.08
CA THR A 232 45.81 -42.98 69.37
C THR A 232 46.04 -42.70 67.88
N GLN A 233 45.43 -43.48 66.98
CA GLN A 233 45.46 -43.17 65.54
C GLN A 233 44.74 -41.85 65.27
N CYS A 234 45.26 -41.04 64.34
CA CYS A 234 44.54 -39.84 63.94
C CYS A 234 43.15 -40.15 63.38
N PRO A 235 42.09 -39.42 63.77
CA PRO A 235 40.77 -39.60 63.18
C PRO A 235 40.79 -39.22 61.70
N ALA A 236 39.90 -39.82 60.91
CA ALA A 236 39.74 -39.45 59.50
C ALA A 236 39.48 -37.93 59.38
N GLY A 237 40.08 -37.30 58.38
CA GLY A 237 40.16 -35.86 58.19
C GLY A 237 41.33 -35.17 58.92
N SER A 238 42.11 -35.89 59.72
CA SER A 238 43.32 -35.37 60.36
C SER A 238 44.52 -36.30 60.16
N ILE A 239 45.72 -35.73 60.19
CA ILE A 239 46.98 -36.45 59.96
C ILE A 239 47.99 -36.26 61.09
N ALA A 240 48.96 -37.15 61.13
CA ALA A 240 50.22 -36.95 61.82
C ALA A 240 51.36 -37.19 60.82
N ASP A 241 51.87 -36.10 60.24
CA ASP A 241 52.96 -36.04 59.26
C ASP A 241 54.30 -36.51 59.85
N ARG A 242 54.54 -36.13 61.10
CA ARG A 242 55.78 -36.39 61.82
C ARG A 242 55.54 -37.12 63.13
N ALA A 243 56.62 -37.70 63.66
CA ALA A 243 56.59 -38.33 64.98
C ALA A 243 56.41 -37.27 66.09
N GLY A 244 55.94 -37.70 67.26
CA GLY A 244 55.90 -36.84 68.45
C GLY A 244 54.74 -35.84 68.52
N LEU A 245 53.64 -36.06 67.78
CA LEU A 245 52.52 -35.11 67.74
C LEU A 245 51.58 -35.22 68.95
N SER A 246 51.35 -34.09 69.61
CA SER A 246 50.45 -33.92 70.75
C SER A 246 48.96 -33.89 70.38
N ALA A 247 48.66 -33.53 69.13
CA ALA A 247 47.35 -33.55 68.51
C ALA A 247 47.52 -33.73 66.99
N CYS A 248 46.51 -34.28 66.31
CA CYS A 248 46.54 -34.41 64.86
C CYS A 248 46.22 -33.09 64.15
N THR A 249 46.92 -32.82 63.06
CA THR A 249 46.68 -31.66 62.20
C THR A 249 45.51 -31.96 61.27
N LYS A 250 44.46 -31.14 61.28
CA LYS A 250 43.34 -31.26 60.31
C LYS A 250 43.84 -31.04 58.89
N CYS A 251 43.31 -31.81 57.93
CA CYS A 251 43.67 -31.60 56.53
C CYS A 251 43.22 -30.20 56.04
N PRO A 252 44.11 -29.41 55.42
CA PRO A 252 43.78 -28.07 54.96
C PRO A 252 42.69 -28.11 53.87
N PRO A 253 41.87 -27.06 53.75
CA PRO A 253 40.81 -26.99 52.74
C PRO A 253 41.35 -27.28 51.33
N GLY A 254 40.69 -28.16 50.59
CA GLY A 254 41.20 -28.70 49.32
C GLY A 254 41.93 -30.04 49.45
N SER A 255 42.00 -30.64 50.64
CA SER A 255 42.57 -31.96 50.89
C SER A 255 41.77 -32.74 51.95
N PHE A 256 41.93 -34.07 51.99
CA PHE A 256 41.19 -34.97 52.88
C PHE A 256 42.05 -36.15 53.36
N ALA A 257 41.55 -36.86 54.37
CA ALA A 257 42.16 -38.12 54.84
C ALA A 257 41.07 -39.14 55.22
N ASN A 258 40.82 -40.13 54.34
CA ASN A 258 39.72 -41.08 54.53
C ASN A 258 40.03 -42.29 55.42
N LYS A 259 41.27 -42.44 55.89
CA LYS A 259 41.70 -43.54 56.77
C LYS A 259 42.05 -43.01 58.16
N LYS A 260 41.80 -43.82 59.19
CA LYS A 260 42.37 -43.58 60.51
C LYS A 260 43.89 -43.76 60.42
N GLY A 261 44.62 -42.85 61.05
CA GLY A 261 46.07 -42.83 61.08
C GLY A 261 46.77 -42.45 59.77
N SER A 262 46.13 -41.65 58.91
CA SER A 262 46.80 -41.05 57.76
C SER A 262 48.01 -40.20 58.17
N LYS A 263 49.07 -40.28 57.35
CA LYS A 263 50.32 -39.51 57.50
C LYS A 263 50.32 -38.25 56.63
N GLU A 264 49.54 -38.24 55.56
CA GLU A 264 49.48 -37.18 54.55
C GLU A 264 48.02 -36.94 54.13
N CYS A 265 47.71 -35.72 53.72
CA CYS A 265 46.39 -35.34 53.22
C CYS A 265 46.34 -35.45 51.70
N THR A 266 45.47 -36.31 51.19
CA THR A 266 45.27 -36.48 49.75
C THR A 266 44.57 -35.25 49.17
N LYS A 267 45.06 -34.72 48.05
CA LYS A 267 44.42 -33.59 47.34
C LYS A 267 43.00 -33.99 46.91
N CYS A 268 42.03 -33.09 47.09
CA CYS A 268 40.63 -33.38 46.78
C CYS A 268 40.47 -33.69 45.27
N PRO A 269 39.80 -34.80 44.88
CA PRO A 269 39.60 -35.13 43.48
C PRO A 269 38.72 -34.08 42.79
N ALA A 270 38.95 -33.86 41.49
CA ALA A 270 38.12 -32.95 40.70
C ALA A 270 36.64 -33.39 40.73
N GLY A 271 35.73 -32.43 40.63
CA GLY A 271 34.30 -32.62 40.83
C GLY A 271 33.86 -32.70 42.31
N SER A 272 34.79 -32.73 43.25
CA SER A 272 34.51 -32.78 44.69
C SER A 272 35.24 -31.68 45.45
N VAL A 273 34.76 -31.41 46.67
CA VAL A 273 35.33 -30.40 47.56
C VAL A 273 35.58 -30.96 48.96
N CYS A 274 36.66 -30.47 49.56
CA CYS A 274 37.14 -30.93 50.85
C CYS A 274 37.28 -29.71 51.76
N THR A 275 36.43 -29.63 52.78
CA THR A 275 36.47 -28.59 53.82
C THR A 275 37.62 -28.84 54.82
N ASN A 276 37.87 -27.89 55.74
CA ASN A 276 38.91 -28.05 56.76
C ASN A 276 38.65 -29.29 57.64
N GLY A 277 39.53 -30.27 57.56
CA GLY A 277 39.40 -31.55 58.27
C GLY A 277 38.43 -32.55 57.62
N ALA A 278 38.20 -32.48 56.31
CA ALA A 278 37.33 -33.42 55.61
C ALA A 278 37.86 -34.86 55.64
N SER A 279 37.03 -35.81 56.07
CA SER A 279 37.30 -37.25 55.97
C SER A 279 37.04 -37.81 54.57
N GLU A 280 36.10 -37.24 53.82
CA GLU A 280 35.70 -37.70 52.49
C GLU A 280 35.41 -36.52 51.53
N PRO A 281 35.69 -36.64 50.22
CA PRO A 281 35.37 -35.60 49.24
C PRO A 281 33.86 -35.48 49.00
N THR A 282 33.29 -34.29 49.24
CA THR A 282 31.87 -34.01 48.94
C THR A 282 31.72 -33.63 47.47
N LYS A 283 30.99 -34.43 46.68
CA LYS A 283 30.73 -34.13 45.25
C LYS A 283 29.94 -32.82 45.10
N CYS A 284 30.36 -31.96 44.17
CA CYS A 284 29.62 -30.75 43.82
C CYS A 284 28.30 -31.11 43.13
N LYS A 285 27.19 -30.48 43.55
CA LYS A 285 25.86 -30.67 42.97
C LYS A 285 25.78 -30.04 41.58
N ALA A 286 24.85 -30.53 40.75
CA ALA A 286 24.49 -29.88 39.50
C ALA A 286 24.26 -28.36 39.67
N GLY A 287 24.67 -27.59 38.68
CA GLY A 287 24.87 -26.14 38.77
C GLY A 287 26.23 -25.68 39.29
N THR A 288 27.04 -26.57 39.86
CA THR A 288 28.36 -26.25 40.43
C THR A 288 29.44 -27.28 40.05
N PHE A 289 30.68 -26.84 39.86
CA PHE A 289 31.81 -27.68 39.49
C PHE A 289 33.02 -27.44 40.41
N ALA A 290 34.01 -28.34 40.37
CA ALA A 290 35.26 -28.22 41.12
C ALA A 290 36.46 -28.78 40.35
N ILE A 291 37.60 -28.10 40.46
CA ILE A 291 38.88 -28.61 39.96
C ILE A 291 39.61 -29.36 41.08
N ALA A 292 40.64 -30.15 40.74
CA ALA A 292 41.38 -30.90 41.75
C ALA A 292 42.02 -29.97 42.80
N GLY A 293 41.71 -30.21 44.08
CA GLY A 293 42.12 -29.38 45.21
C GLY A 293 41.13 -28.27 45.61
N SER A 294 39.91 -28.22 45.07
CA SER A 294 38.92 -27.23 45.48
C SER A 294 38.42 -27.41 46.92
N SER A 295 38.28 -26.30 47.64
CA SER A 295 37.71 -26.24 49.00
C SER A 295 36.24 -25.80 49.04
N LYS A 296 35.73 -25.25 47.93
CA LYS A 296 34.34 -24.80 47.71
C LYS A 296 33.96 -25.09 46.25
N CYS A 297 32.69 -25.37 46.00
CA CYS A 297 32.19 -25.61 44.64
C CYS A 297 31.99 -24.28 43.93
N THR A 298 32.50 -24.16 42.71
CA THR A 298 32.34 -22.96 41.87
C THR A 298 31.00 -23.05 41.13
N PRO A 299 30.08 -22.08 41.29
CA PRO A 299 28.87 -22.01 40.48
C PRO A 299 29.23 -21.85 39.01
N SER A 300 28.47 -22.50 38.13
CA SER A 300 28.56 -22.29 36.68
C SER A 300 28.50 -20.78 36.35
N PRO A 301 29.36 -20.24 35.47
CA PRO A 301 29.22 -18.86 35.03
C PRO A 301 27.91 -18.68 34.21
N PRO A 302 27.34 -17.47 34.16
CA PRO A 302 26.22 -17.18 33.28
C PRO A 302 26.50 -17.59 31.83
N GLY A 303 25.50 -18.16 31.15
CA GLY A 303 25.64 -18.72 29.80
C GLY A 303 26.31 -20.09 29.75
N SER A 304 26.64 -20.68 30.89
CA SER A 304 27.06 -22.08 31.01
C SER A 304 26.20 -22.84 32.02
N PHE A 305 26.19 -24.17 31.94
CA PHE A 305 25.47 -25.06 32.85
C PHE A 305 26.33 -26.24 33.32
N VAL A 306 25.89 -26.88 34.41
CA VAL A 306 26.48 -28.12 34.93
C VAL A 306 25.37 -29.14 35.19
N ASP A 307 25.20 -30.07 34.25
CA ASP A 307 24.15 -31.09 34.23
C ASP A 307 24.32 -32.23 35.24
N LYS A 308 25.54 -32.47 35.72
CA LYS A 308 25.88 -33.67 36.50
C LYS A 308 26.60 -33.33 37.81
N THR A 309 26.15 -33.98 38.88
CA THR A 309 26.85 -34.02 40.17
C THR A 309 28.25 -34.64 40.00
N GLY A 310 29.28 -33.97 40.52
CA GLY A 310 30.68 -34.38 40.35
C GLY A 310 31.38 -33.84 39.10
N SER A 311 30.83 -32.82 38.42
CA SER A 311 31.46 -32.27 37.21
C SER A 311 32.70 -31.43 37.51
N THR A 312 33.69 -31.50 36.62
CA THR A 312 35.00 -30.83 36.73
C THR A 312 35.05 -29.46 36.04
N SER A 313 34.08 -29.18 35.17
CA SER A 313 33.92 -27.94 34.40
C SER A 313 32.43 -27.64 34.16
N ALA A 314 32.15 -26.44 33.64
CA ALA A 314 30.84 -26.07 33.10
C ALA A 314 30.83 -26.17 31.56
N LYS A 315 29.67 -26.48 30.99
CA LYS A 315 29.43 -26.53 29.54
C LYS A 315 28.76 -25.23 29.08
N PRO A 316 29.14 -24.62 27.95
CA PRO A 316 28.40 -23.48 27.41
C PRO A 316 26.98 -23.91 27.01
N CYS A 317 26.00 -23.02 27.19
CA CYS A 317 24.64 -23.27 26.71
C CYS A 317 24.60 -23.35 25.18
N PRO A 318 23.86 -24.31 24.58
CA PRO A 318 23.66 -24.35 23.13
C PRO A 318 22.88 -23.13 22.65
N ALA A 319 23.10 -22.73 21.40
CA ALA A 319 22.40 -21.60 20.80
C ALA A 319 20.87 -21.80 20.82
N GLY A 320 20.12 -20.71 21.02
CA GLY A 320 18.68 -20.74 21.33
C GLY A 320 18.35 -21.01 22.80
N THR A 321 19.34 -21.26 23.66
CA THR A 321 19.18 -21.37 25.11
C THR A 321 20.08 -20.39 25.87
N TRP A 322 19.76 -20.14 27.14
CA TRP A 322 20.52 -19.25 28.02
C TRP A 322 20.61 -19.80 29.44
N SER A 323 21.48 -19.23 30.28
CA SER A 323 21.50 -19.53 31.71
C SER A 323 22.00 -18.39 32.59
N GLY A 324 21.45 -18.31 33.80
CA GLY A 324 22.02 -17.52 34.91
C GLY A 324 23.20 -18.23 35.60
N LYS A 325 23.83 -17.53 36.54
CA LYS A 325 24.90 -18.08 37.39
C LYS A 325 24.40 -19.29 38.19
N GLY A 326 25.15 -20.38 38.17
CA GLY A 326 24.88 -21.59 38.95
C GLY A 326 23.84 -22.54 38.35
N ALA A 327 23.49 -22.39 37.06
CA ALA A 327 22.43 -23.18 36.43
C ALA A 327 22.79 -24.66 36.21
N ALA A 328 21.87 -25.56 36.58
CA ALA A 328 21.99 -27.00 36.32
C ALA A 328 21.62 -27.40 34.88
N ALA A 329 20.81 -26.59 34.19
CA ALA A 329 20.42 -26.74 32.81
C ALA A 329 20.24 -25.36 32.16
N CYS A 330 20.21 -25.29 30.83
CA CYS A 330 19.89 -24.07 30.10
C CYS A 330 18.38 -23.97 29.86
N THR A 331 17.85 -22.76 29.79
CA THR A 331 16.45 -22.46 29.49
C THR A 331 16.34 -22.01 28.03
N ASN A 332 15.32 -22.48 27.31
CA ASN A 332 15.06 -22.02 25.94
C ASN A 332 14.73 -20.53 25.93
N CYS A 333 15.19 -19.81 24.90
CA CYS A 333 14.69 -18.47 24.60
C CYS A 333 13.23 -18.54 24.16
N GLU A 334 12.40 -17.61 24.64
CA GLU A 334 10.98 -17.52 24.27
C GLU A 334 10.80 -16.99 22.84
N PRO A 335 9.66 -17.24 22.17
CA PRO A 335 9.34 -16.65 20.87
C PRO A 335 9.52 -15.12 20.89
N GLY A 336 10.05 -14.57 19.80
CA GLY A 336 10.53 -13.20 19.71
C GLY A 336 11.98 -12.98 20.19
N THR A 337 12.59 -13.96 20.86
CA THR A 337 13.98 -13.87 21.36
C THR A 337 14.85 -15.01 20.88
N ILE A 338 16.16 -14.76 20.78
CA ILE A 338 17.19 -15.71 20.33
C ILE A 338 18.40 -15.69 21.25
N SER A 339 19.32 -16.64 21.07
CA SER A 339 20.65 -16.58 21.66
C SER A 339 21.71 -17.33 20.85
N THR A 340 22.97 -16.91 20.98
CA THR A 340 24.13 -17.65 20.47
C THR A 340 24.68 -18.62 21.53
N VAL A 341 25.60 -19.51 21.14
CA VAL A 341 26.27 -20.43 22.09
C VAL A 341 26.92 -19.64 23.22
N GLY A 342 26.72 -20.08 24.47
CA GLY A 342 27.30 -19.44 25.66
C GLY A 342 26.57 -18.20 26.18
N SER A 343 25.36 -17.91 25.71
CA SER A 343 24.64 -16.68 26.08
C SER A 343 24.07 -16.68 27.50
N SER A 344 24.33 -15.62 28.25
CA SER A 344 23.83 -15.41 29.62
C SER A 344 22.41 -14.83 29.71
N ALA A 345 21.83 -14.42 28.58
CA ALA A 345 20.45 -13.96 28.42
C ALA A 345 20.03 -14.09 26.94
N CYS A 346 18.73 -14.03 26.64
CA CYS A 346 18.23 -13.97 25.28
C CYS A 346 18.14 -12.52 24.77
N THR A 347 18.39 -12.31 23.49
CA THR A 347 18.22 -11.01 22.81
C THR A 347 16.95 -10.99 21.97
N GLN A 348 16.21 -9.88 22.01
CA GLN A 348 15.03 -9.70 21.16
C GLN A 348 15.42 -9.61 19.68
N CYS A 349 14.63 -10.22 18.80
CA CYS A 349 14.78 -10.02 17.37
C CYS A 349 14.60 -8.54 16.98
N PRO A 350 15.43 -8.01 16.06
CA PRO A 350 15.27 -6.65 15.57
C PRO A 350 14.00 -6.52 14.72
N ALA A 351 13.47 -5.30 14.61
CA ALA A 351 12.37 -5.01 13.71
C ALA A 351 12.71 -5.47 12.27
N GLY A 352 11.71 -6.01 11.57
CA GLY A 352 11.84 -6.70 10.29
C GLY A 352 12.23 -8.18 10.40
N SER A 353 12.50 -8.70 11.60
CA SER A 353 12.77 -10.13 11.82
C SER A 353 11.96 -10.68 13.01
N ILE A 354 11.73 -11.99 13.00
CA ILE A 354 10.92 -12.70 13.99
C ILE A 354 11.64 -13.93 14.55
N ALA A 355 11.12 -14.41 15.68
CA ALA A 355 11.35 -15.75 16.18
C ALA A 355 9.97 -16.36 16.50
N ASP A 356 9.49 -17.25 15.63
CA ASP A 356 8.13 -17.84 15.68
C ASP A 356 7.93 -18.82 16.84
N ARG A 357 9.03 -19.46 17.26
CA ARG A 357 9.03 -20.51 18.29
C ARG A 357 10.18 -20.33 19.27
N ALA A 358 10.07 -21.03 20.40
CA ALA A 358 11.10 -21.06 21.41
C ALA A 358 12.36 -21.80 20.91
N GLY A 359 13.52 -21.51 21.50
CA GLY A 359 14.77 -22.23 21.23
C GLY A 359 15.49 -21.83 19.93
N LEU A 360 15.17 -20.68 19.34
CA LEU A 360 15.79 -20.23 18.08
C LEU A 360 17.16 -19.56 18.30
N SER A 361 18.14 -19.93 17.49
CA SER A 361 19.51 -19.40 17.51
C SER A 361 19.71 -18.16 16.65
N ALA A 362 18.81 -17.89 15.71
CA ALA A 362 18.84 -16.76 14.78
C ALA A 362 17.42 -16.31 14.42
N CYS A 363 17.26 -15.02 14.13
CA CYS A 363 15.98 -14.43 13.75
C CYS A 363 15.72 -14.60 12.25
N THR A 364 14.50 -14.99 11.88
CA THR A 364 14.05 -15.10 10.50
C THR A 364 13.55 -13.74 10.00
N LYS A 365 14.09 -13.23 8.90
CA LYS A 365 13.59 -11.99 8.27
C LYS A 365 12.17 -12.19 7.75
N CYS A 366 11.32 -11.17 7.87
CA CYS A 366 9.97 -11.23 7.30
C CYS A 366 10.02 -11.32 5.76
N PRO A 367 9.33 -12.29 5.15
CA PRO A 367 9.35 -12.47 3.70
C PRO A 367 8.74 -11.27 2.96
N PRO A 368 9.16 -10.99 1.71
CA PRO A 368 8.61 -9.90 0.91
C PRO A 368 7.07 -9.95 0.85
N GLY A 369 6.43 -8.80 1.08
CA GLY A 369 4.99 -8.71 1.28
C GLY A 369 4.55 -8.77 2.76
N SER A 370 5.48 -8.85 3.71
CA SER A 370 5.23 -8.78 5.15
C SER A 370 6.31 -7.97 5.89
N PHE A 371 6.00 -7.53 7.11
CA PHE A 371 6.88 -6.69 7.93
C PHE A 371 6.73 -7.00 9.43
N ALA A 372 7.67 -6.52 10.24
CA ALA A 372 7.58 -6.59 11.71
C ALA A 372 8.07 -5.28 12.33
N ASN A 373 7.17 -4.43 12.84
CA ASN A 373 7.50 -3.08 13.31
C ASN A 373 7.97 -2.99 14.77
N LYS A 374 8.05 -4.11 15.50
CA LYS A 374 8.49 -4.16 16.90
C LYS A 374 9.72 -5.03 17.04
N LYS A 375 10.58 -4.70 18.02
CA LYS A 375 11.56 -5.66 18.53
C LYS A 375 10.82 -6.78 19.25
N GLY A 376 11.31 -8.00 19.15
CA GLY A 376 10.68 -9.16 19.79
C GLY A 376 9.43 -9.69 19.09
N SER A 377 9.19 -9.34 17.82
CA SER A 377 8.04 -9.87 17.07
C SER A 377 8.09 -11.40 16.93
N LYS A 378 6.93 -12.03 17.13
CA LYS A 378 6.70 -13.48 17.03
C LYS A 378 6.18 -13.88 15.64
N GLU A 379 5.59 -12.94 14.91
CA GLU A 379 4.94 -13.15 13.61
C GLU A 379 5.18 -11.94 12.69
N CYS A 380 5.03 -12.14 11.38
CA CYS A 380 5.16 -11.09 10.37
C CYS A 380 3.78 -10.61 9.91
N THR A 381 3.49 -9.33 10.09
CA THR A 381 2.24 -8.72 9.65
C THR A 381 2.24 -8.57 8.12
N LYS A 382 1.14 -8.96 7.46
CA LYS A 382 0.99 -8.76 6.01
C LYS A 382 1.02 -7.27 5.66
N CYS A 383 1.73 -6.91 4.59
CA CYS A 383 1.87 -5.51 4.18
C CYS A 383 0.49 -4.89 3.87
N PRO A 384 0.14 -3.70 4.40
CA PRO A 384 -1.13 -3.05 4.09
C PRO A 384 -1.19 -2.62 2.63
N ALA A 385 -2.41 -2.59 2.06
CA ALA A 385 -2.62 -2.11 0.70
C ALA A 385 -2.15 -0.65 0.55
N GLY A 386 -1.73 -0.27 -0.65
CA GLY A 386 -1.06 1.00 -0.94
C GLY A 386 0.40 1.08 -0.49
N SER A 387 0.92 0.08 0.20
CA SER A 387 2.30 0.01 0.66
C SER A 387 2.99 -1.30 0.25
N VAL A 388 4.32 -1.30 0.30
CA VAL A 388 5.15 -2.45 -0.05
C VAL A 388 6.18 -2.74 1.03
N CYS A 389 6.44 -4.03 1.21
CA CYS A 389 7.34 -4.55 2.23
C CYS A 389 8.38 -5.45 1.56
N THR A 390 9.65 -5.04 1.62
CA THR A 390 10.80 -5.81 1.11
C THR A 390 11.21 -6.91 2.11
N ASN A 391 12.16 -7.77 1.73
CA ASN A 391 12.68 -8.82 2.63
C ASN A 391 13.30 -8.19 3.89
N GLY A 392 12.73 -8.49 5.06
CA GLY A 392 13.16 -7.92 6.34
C GLY A 392 12.66 -6.50 6.61
N ALA A 393 11.55 -6.07 6.00
CA ALA A 393 10.99 -4.74 6.25
C ALA A 393 10.54 -4.54 7.71
N SER A 394 10.99 -3.47 8.34
CA SER A 394 10.48 -3.00 9.64
C SER A 394 9.20 -2.18 9.52
N GLU A 395 8.97 -1.50 8.40
CA GLU A 395 7.81 -0.64 8.16
C GLU A 395 7.34 -0.73 6.68
N PRO A 396 6.02 -0.61 6.39
CA PRO A 396 5.51 -0.56 5.02
C PRO A 396 5.88 0.74 4.29
N THR A 397 6.55 0.64 3.14
CA THR A 397 6.85 1.81 2.29
C THR A 397 5.64 2.13 1.41
N LYS A 398 5.02 3.30 1.55
CA LYS A 398 3.88 3.71 0.70
C LYS A 398 4.31 3.88 -0.77
N CYS A 399 3.50 3.35 -1.70
CA CYS A 399 3.71 3.54 -3.13
C CYS A 399 3.47 4.99 -3.54
N LYS A 400 4.35 5.56 -4.36
CA LYS A 400 4.26 6.94 -4.86
C LYS A 400 3.16 7.05 -5.93
N ALA A 401 2.64 8.27 -6.14
CA ALA A 401 1.75 8.58 -7.27
C ALA A 401 2.32 8.04 -8.60
N GLY A 402 1.44 7.58 -9.48
CA GLY A 402 1.77 6.73 -10.63
C GLY A 402 1.85 5.22 -10.35
N THR A 403 1.91 4.80 -9.07
CA THR A 403 2.02 3.39 -8.68
C THR A 403 1.08 3.03 -7.52
N PHE A 404 0.55 1.80 -7.53
CA PHE A 404 -0.35 1.28 -6.50
C PHE A 404 0.12 -0.07 -5.96
N ALA A 405 -0.45 -0.52 -4.83
CA ALA A 405 -0.16 -1.83 -4.24
C ALA A 405 -1.40 -2.43 -3.58
N ILE A 406 -1.49 -3.76 -3.58
CA ILE A 406 -2.52 -4.52 -2.87
C ILE A 406 -1.96 -5.07 -1.56
N ALA A 407 -2.84 -5.57 -0.67
CA ALA A 407 -2.39 -6.14 0.61
C ALA A 407 -1.45 -7.34 0.37
N GLY A 408 -0.23 -7.26 0.89
CA GLY A 408 0.84 -8.24 0.69
C GLY A 408 1.79 -7.96 -0.49
N SER A 409 1.71 -6.82 -1.16
CA SER A 409 2.66 -6.48 -2.23
C SER A 409 4.10 -6.28 -1.72
N SER A 410 5.06 -6.79 -2.48
CA SER A 410 6.51 -6.60 -2.25
C SER A 410 7.16 -5.56 -3.18
N LYS A 411 6.44 -5.14 -4.22
CA LYS A 411 6.83 -4.13 -5.23
C LYS A 411 5.59 -3.33 -5.63
N CYS A 412 5.76 -2.05 -5.95
CA CYS A 412 4.65 -1.19 -6.39
C CYS A 412 4.35 -1.46 -7.87
N THR A 413 3.08 -1.62 -8.21
CA THR A 413 2.62 -1.84 -9.58
C THR A 413 2.40 -0.48 -10.26
N PRO A 414 3.07 -0.17 -11.38
CA PRO A 414 2.76 1.03 -12.16
C PRO A 414 1.32 0.99 -12.67
N SER A 415 0.66 2.15 -12.70
CA SER A 415 -0.63 2.30 -13.35
C SER A 415 -0.59 1.75 -14.80
N PRO A 416 -1.59 0.97 -15.26
CA PRO A 416 -1.65 0.57 -16.66
C PRO A 416 -1.89 1.80 -17.56
N PRO A 417 -1.50 1.76 -18.85
CA PRO A 417 -1.85 2.79 -19.82
C PRO A 417 -3.36 3.05 -19.85
N GLY A 418 -3.76 4.32 -19.97
CA GLY A 418 -5.16 4.76 -19.88
C GLY A 418 -5.73 4.81 -18.46
N SER A 419 -4.91 4.54 -17.44
CA SER A 419 -5.24 4.78 -16.04
C SER A 419 -4.17 5.64 -15.34
N PHE A 420 -4.52 6.23 -14.20
CA PHE A 420 -3.61 7.04 -13.38
C PHE A 420 -3.73 6.72 -11.89
N VAL A 421 -2.72 7.13 -11.12
CA VAL A 421 -2.71 7.06 -9.65
C VAL A 421 -2.31 8.43 -9.08
N ASP A 422 -3.30 9.20 -8.64
CA ASP A 422 -3.17 10.58 -8.14
C ASP A 422 -2.55 10.71 -6.75
N LYS A 423 -2.57 9.64 -5.93
CA LYS A 423 -2.21 9.74 -4.50
C LYS A 423 -1.20 8.68 -4.08
N THR A 424 -0.22 9.11 -3.30
CA THR A 424 0.69 8.24 -2.55
C THR A 424 -0.10 7.35 -1.58
N GLY A 425 0.16 6.04 -1.59
CA GLY A 425 -0.59 5.06 -0.80
C GLY A 425 -1.86 4.52 -1.45
N SER A 426 -2.05 4.70 -2.76
CA SER A 426 -3.26 4.19 -3.44
C SER A 426 -3.27 2.67 -3.61
N THR A 427 -4.46 2.07 -3.46
CA THR A 427 -4.69 0.62 -3.53
C THR A 427 -5.03 0.11 -4.93
N SER A 428 -5.37 1.01 -5.85
CA SER A 428 -5.76 0.75 -7.24
C SER A 428 -5.40 1.93 -8.14
N ALA A 429 -5.50 1.74 -9.45
CA ALA A 429 -5.46 2.81 -10.44
C ALA A 429 -6.88 3.19 -10.90
N LYS A 430 -7.07 4.46 -11.28
CA LYS A 430 -8.33 5.01 -11.79
C LYS A 430 -8.25 5.13 -13.32
N PRO A 431 -9.29 4.78 -14.10
CA PRO A 431 -9.29 5.04 -15.54
C PRO A 431 -9.26 6.55 -15.81
N CYS A 432 -8.57 6.97 -16.88
CA CYS A 432 -8.57 8.35 -17.32
C CYS A 432 -9.96 8.79 -17.80
N PRO A 433 -10.46 9.98 -17.44
CA PRO A 433 -11.72 10.50 -17.97
C PRO A 433 -11.63 10.75 -19.48
N ALA A 434 -12.78 10.69 -20.17
CA ALA A 434 -12.84 10.93 -21.61
C ALA A 434 -12.32 12.34 -21.97
N GLY A 435 -11.65 12.46 -23.11
CA GLY A 435 -10.86 13.62 -23.49
C GLY A 435 -9.45 13.68 -22.89
N THR A 436 -9.08 12.74 -22.02
CA THR A 436 -7.72 12.60 -21.48
C THR A 436 -7.14 11.20 -21.76
N TRP A 437 -5.82 11.07 -21.63
CA TRP A 437 -5.10 9.81 -21.85
C TRP A 437 -3.93 9.65 -20.87
N SER A 438 -3.35 8.45 -20.77
CA SER A 438 -2.11 8.25 -20.02
C SER A 438 -1.25 7.10 -20.53
N GLY A 439 0.06 7.25 -20.36
CA GLY A 439 1.03 6.15 -20.46
C GLY A 439 1.10 5.29 -19.19
N LYS A 440 1.91 4.24 -19.23
CA LYS A 440 2.19 3.37 -18.07
C LYS A 440 2.84 4.18 -16.94
N GLY A 441 2.35 4.01 -15.71
CA GLY A 441 2.91 4.63 -14.50
C GLY A 441 2.51 6.10 -14.27
N ALA A 442 1.48 6.60 -14.96
CA ALA A 442 1.12 8.01 -14.90
C ALA A 442 0.46 8.42 -13.55
N ALA A 443 0.92 9.54 -12.99
CA ALA A 443 0.34 10.15 -11.78
C ALA A 443 -0.93 10.98 -12.06
N ALA A 444 -1.10 11.44 -13.29
CA ALA A 444 -2.28 12.17 -13.78
C ALA A 444 -2.51 11.83 -15.26
N CYS A 445 -3.69 12.16 -15.78
CA CYS A 445 -3.99 12.05 -17.21
C CYS A 445 -3.69 13.36 -17.93
N THR A 446 -3.22 13.25 -19.18
CA THR A 446 -2.94 14.40 -20.05
C THR A 446 -4.17 14.65 -20.94
N ASN A 447 -4.55 15.91 -21.16
CA ASN A 447 -5.61 16.25 -22.10
C ASN A 447 -5.21 15.86 -23.53
N CYS A 448 -6.16 15.38 -24.33
CA CYS A 448 -5.97 15.26 -25.76
C CYS A 448 -5.86 16.66 -26.40
N GLU A 449 -4.92 16.84 -27.33
CA GLU A 449 -4.72 18.11 -28.04
C GLU A 449 -5.84 18.37 -29.05
N PRO A 450 -6.09 19.64 -29.45
CA PRO A 450 -7.03 19.96 -30.52
C PRO A 450 -6.76 19.14 -31.79
N GLY A 451 -7.82 18.69 -32.45
CA GLY A 451 -7.81 17.68 -33.51
C GLY A 451 -7.86 16.24 -33.02
N THR A 452 -7.68 15.96 -31.72
CA THR A 452 -7.71 14.61 -31.16
C THR A 452 -8.70 14.48 -30.00
N ILE A 453 -9.21 13.26 -29.80
CA ILE A 453 -10.19 12.91 -28.76
C ILE A 453 -9.82 11.60 -28.06
N SER A 454 -10.48 11.31 -26.94
CA SER A 454 -10.39 9.99 -26.29
C SER A 454 -11.65 9.62 -25.52
N THR A 455 -11.88 8.32 -25.34
CA THR A 455 -12.92 7.79 -24.44
C THR A 455 -12.34 7.46 -23.06
N VAL A 456 -13.20 7.14 -22.08
CA VAL A 456 -12.76 6.75 -20.73
C VAL A 456 -11.80 5.55 -20.81
N GLY A 457 -10.68 5.63 -20.10
CA GLY A 457 -9.68 4.56 -20.07
C GLY A 457 -8.69 4.53 -21.24
N SER A 458 -8.65 5.56 -22.10
CA SER A 458 -7.80 5.55 -23.30
C SER A 458 -6.31 5.73 -23.01
N SER A 459 -5.49 4.84 -23.58
CA SER A 459 -4.02 4.88 -23.49
C SER A 459 -3.33 5.84 -24.46
N ALA A 460 -4.08 6.41 -25.41
CA ALA A 460 -3.63 7.41 -26.38
C ALA A 460 -4.85 8.19 -26.93
N CYS A 461 -4.61 9.34 -27.55
CA CYS A 461 -5.65 10.10 -28.25
C CYS A 461 -5.80 9.65 -29.71
N THR A 462 -7.03 9.67 -30.22
CA THR A 462 -7.36 9.35 -31.61
C THR A 462 -7.66 10.64 -32.38
N GLN A 463 -7.10 10.79 -33.59
CA GLN A 463 -7.41 11.93 -34.47
C GLN A 463 -8.87 11.90 -34.91
N CYS A 464 -9.52 13.06 -34.96
CA CYS A 464 -10.85 13.18 -35.55
C CYS A 464 -10.85 12.76 -37.03
N PRO A 465 -11.89 12.04 -37.50
CA PRO A 465 -12.02 11.68 -38.91
C PRO A 465 -12.30 12.91 -39.76
N ALA A 466 -11.94 12.86 -41.04
CA ALA A 466 -12.31 13.90 -42.00
C ALA A 466 -13.82 14.17 -41.98
N GLY A 467 -14.19 15.45 -42.10
CA GLY A 467 -15.54 15.96 -41.87
C GLY A 467 -15.88 16.27 -40.41
N SER A 468 -15.00 15.98 -39.47
CA SER A 468 -15.17 16.33 -38.04
C SER A 468 -13.91 16.95 -37.44
N ILE A 469 -14.09 17.73 -36.38
CA ILE A 469 -13.03 18.49 -35.71
C ILE A 469 -13.04 18.29 -34.20
N ALA A 470 -11.93 18.66 -33.57
CA ALA A 470 -11.84 18.95 -32.14
C ALA A 470 -11.18 20.32 -31.98
N ASP A 471 -11.98 21.35 -31.66
CA ASP A 471 -11.57 22.76 -31.62
C ASP A 471 -10.66 23.10 -30.44
N ARG A 472 -10.78 22.35 -29.35
CA ARG A 472 -10.08 22.57 -28.09
C ARG A 472 -9.55 21.27 -27.50
N ALA A 473 -8.62 21.40 -26.57
CA ALA A 473 -8.08 20.26 -25.83
C ALA A 473 -9.14 19.63 -24.91
N GLY A 474 -8.99 18.36 -24.57
CA GLY A 474 -9.84 17.69 -23.58
C GLY A 474 -11.20 17.19 -24.11
N LEU A 475 -11.39 17.09 -25.44
CA LEU A 475 -12.67 16.67 -26.03
C LEU A 475 -12.83 15.15 -26.05
N SER A 476 -14.01 14.67 -25.64
CA SER A 476 -14.38 13.24 -25.61
C SER A 476 -14.99 12.74 -26.93
N ALA A 477 -15.43 13.64 -27.81
CA ALA A 477 -16.07 13.34 -29.09
C ALA A 477 -15.76 14.44 -30.11
N CYS A 478 -15.73 14.07 -31.40
CA CYS A 478 -15.48 15.01 -32.49
C CYS A 478 -16.78 15.69 -32.95
N THR A 479 -16.73 16.99 -33.18
CA THR A 479 -17.85 17.79 -33.70
C THR A 479 -17.84 17.73 -35.23
N LYS A 480 -18.94 17.32 -35.87
CA LYS A 480 -19.07 17.35 -37.33
C LYS A 480 -19.06 18.79 -37.85
N CYS A 481 -18.42 19.03 -39.00
CA CYS A 481 -18.45 20.36 -39.62
C CYS A 481 -19.88 20.74 -40.05
N PRO A 482 -20.38 21.93 -39.66
CA PRO A 482 -21.74 22.35 -40.00
C PRO A 482 -21.91 22.54 -41.51
N PRO A 483 -23.15 22.39 -42.04
CA PRO A 483 -23.43 22.60 -43.46
C PRO A 483 -22.90 23.95 -43.96
N GLY A 484 -22.23 23.94 -45.11
CA GLY A 484 -21.47 25.09 -45.62
C GLY A 484 -19.99 25.10 -45.23
N SER A 485 -19.52 24.10 -44.49
CA SER A 485 -18.09 23.92 -44.14
C SER A 485 -17.67 22.45 -44.23
N PHE A 486 -16.36 22.19 -44.30
CA PHE A 486 -15.77 20.86 -44.45
C PHE A 486 -14.43 20.73 -43.71
N ALA A 487 -13.94 19.51 -43.52
CA ALA A 487 -12.61 19.23 -42.99
C ALA A 487 -11.97 18.05 -43.74
N ASN A 488 -11.02 18.31 -44.63
CA ASN A 488 -10.45 17.28 -45.52
C ASN A 488 -9.27 16.48 -44.93
N LYS A 489 -8.82 16.79 -43.71
CA LYS A 489 -7.73 16.07 -43.03
C LYS A 489 -8.25 15.35 -41.80
N LYS A 490 -7.63 14.21 -41.47
CA LYS A 490 -7.72 13.67 -40.12
C LYS A 490 -7.03 14.63 -39.16
N GLY A 491 -7.56 14.79 -37.96
CA GLY A 491 -6.99 15.67 -36.95
C GLY A 491 -7.24 17.17 -37.17
N SER A 492 -8.23 17.55 -37.99
CA SER A 492 -8.59 18.96 -38.18
C SER A 492 -9.03 19.63 -36.88
N LYS A 493 -8.53 20.84 -36.65
CA LYS A 493 -8.84 21.69 -35.49
C LYS A 493 -10.00 22.66 -35.77
N GLU A 494 -10.24 22.96 -37.04
CA GLU A 494 -11.24 23.93 -37.53
C GLU A 494 -11.91 23.43 -38.81
N CYS A 495 -13.09 23.97 -39.14
CA CYS A 495 -13.83 23.64 -40.35
C CYS A 495 -13.65 24.74 -41.39
N THR A 496 -13.11 24.38 -42.56
CA THR A 496 -12.91 25.31 -43.68
C THR A 496 -14.24 25.63 -44.35
N LYS A 497 -14.51 26.92 -44.64
CA LYS A 497 -15.71 27.34 -45.37
C LYS A 497 -15.73 26.72 -46.78
N CYS A 498 -16.87 26.20 -47.21
CA CYS A 498 -16.99 25.53 -48.51
C CYS A 498 -16.62 26.49 -49.66
N PRO A 499 -15.74 26.11 -50.62
CA PRO A 499 -15.39 26.97 -51.74
C PRO A 499 -16.59 27.23 -52.65
N ALA A 500 -16.62 28.40 -53.29
CA ALA A 500 -17.64 28.72 -54.28
C ALA A 500 -17.63 27.69 -55.44
N GLY A 501 -18.80 27.46 -56.03
CA GLY A 501 -19.04 26.40 -57.00
C GLY A 501 -19.26 25.00 -56.39
N SER A 502 -19.01 24.83 -55.08
CA SER A 502 -19.18 23.57 -54.38
C SER A 502 -20.10 23.71 -53.16
N VAL A 503 -20.59 22.58 -52.67
CA VAL A 503 -21.45 22.49 -51.50
C VAL A 503 -20.93 21.46 -50.51
N CYS A 504 -21.16 21.75 -49.23
CA CYS A 504 -20.68 20.95 -48.12
C CYS A 504 -21.86 20.65 -47.18
N THR A 505 -22.20 19.37 -47.06
CA THR A 505 -23.25 18.86 -46.16
C THR A 505 -22.73 18.73 -44.72
N ASN A 506 -23.61 18.40 -43.76
CA ASN A 506 -23.19 18.19 -42.36
C ASN A 506 -22.17 17.04 -42.27
N GLY A 507 -20.96 17.34 -41.79
CA GLY A 507 -19.86 16.39 -41.71
C GLY A 507 -19.13 16.12 -43.03
N ALA A 508 -19.18 17.04 -44.00
CA ALA A 508 -18.47 16.87 -45.27
C ALA A 508 -16.94 16.80 -45.10
N SER A 509 -16.33 15.74 -45.62
CA SER A 509 -14.87 15.62 -45.75
C SER A 509 -14.34 16.39 -46.96
N GLU A 510 -15.10 16.51 -48.04
CA GLU A 510 -14.69 17.16 -49.29
C GLU A 510 -15.84 17.98 -49.91
N PRO A 511 -15.57 19.15 -50.55
CA PRO A 511 -16.59 19.93 -51.24
C PRO A 511 -17.13 19.23 -52.50
N THR A 512 -18.44 19.04 -52.58
CA THR A 512 -19.10 18.47 -53.77
C THR A 512 -19.39 19.58 -54.78
N LYS A 513 -18.77 19.53 -55.97
CA LYS A 513 -19.02 20.51 -57.05
C LYS A 513 -20.47 20.46 -57.52
N CYS A 514 -21.09 21.63 -57.69
CA CYS A 514 -22.43 21.72 -58.27
C CYS A 514 -22.44 21.28 -59.74
N LYS A 515 -23.52 20.62 -60.16
CA LYS A 515 -23.71 20.14 -61.54
C LYS A 515 -24.17 21.30 -62.44
N ALA A 516 -23.96 21.18 -63.76
CA ALA A 516 -24.52 22.10 -64.74
C ALA A 516 -26.03 22.28 -64.52
N GLY A 517 -26.53 23.49 -64.75
CA GLY A 517 -27.85 23.96 -64.30
C GLY A 517 -27.90 24.49 -62.86
N THR A 518 -26.86 24.29 -62.05
CA THR A 518 -26.82 24.73 -60.64
C THR A 518 -25.48 25.37 -60.25
N PHE A 519 -25.52 26.40 -59.41
CA PHE A 519 -24.34 27.14 -58.93
C PHE A 519 -24.31 27.24 -57.40
N ALA A 520 -23.17 27.65 -56.83
CA ALA A 520 -23.03 27.85 -55.39
C ALA A 520 -22.06 29.00 -55.06
N ILE A 521 -22.39 29.78 -54.03
CA ILE A 521 -21.48 30.78 -53.43
C ILE A 521 -20.66 30.17 -52.30
N ALA A 522 -19.57 30.83 -51.88
CA ALA A 522 -18.72 30.32 -50.80
C ALA A 522 -19.51 30.17 -49.48
N GLY A 523 -19.47 28.97 -48.88
CA GLY A 523 -20.24 28.59 -47.70
C GLY A 523 -21.60 27.93 -47.99
N SER A 524 -21.90 27.56 -49.23
CA SER A 524 -23.18 26.92 -49.57
C SER A 524 -23.28 25.48 -49.05
N SER A 525 -24.46 25.10 -48.56
CA SER A 525 -24.82 23.73 -48.16
C SER A 525 -25.69 22.98 -49.17
N LYS A 526 -26.25 23.69 -50.15
CA LYS A 526 -27.10 23.18 -51.25
C LYS A 526 -26.81 23.97 -52.53
N CYS A 527 -26.90 23.33 -53.69
CA CYS A 527 -26.69 24.00 -54.97
C CYS A 527 -27.97 24.75 -55.37
N THR A 528 -27.81 26.00 -55.82
CA THR A 528 -28.91 26.85 -56.27
C THR A 528 -29.13 26.63 -57.77
N PRO A 529 -30.33 26.22 -58.23
CA PRO A 529 -30.66 26.17 -59.65
C PRO A 529 -30.53 27.56 -60.30
N SER A 530 -30.16 27.62 -61.58
CA SER A 530 -30.23 28.89 -62.32
C SER A 530 -31.65 29.48 -62.24
N PRO A 531 -31.80 30.81 -62.08
CA PRO A 531 -33.10 31.44 -62.27
C PRO A 531 -33.54 31.29 -63.74
N PRO A 532 -34.86 31.30 -64.02
CA PRO A 532 -35.36 31.34 -65.39
C PRO A 532 -34.73 32.49 -66.19
N GLY A 533 -34.41 32.23 -67.46
CA GLY A 533 -33.68 33.16 -68.32
C GLY A 533 -32.17 33.22 -68.06
N SER A 534 -31.65 32.39 -67.15
CA SER A 534 -30.23 32.15 -66.95
C SER A 534 -29.88 30.66 -67.01
N PHE A 535 -28.62 30.36 -67.31
CA PHE A 535 -28.08 29.01 -67.42
C PHE A 535 -26.76 28.84 -66.67
N VAL A 536 -26.36 27.59 -66.43
CA VAL A 536 -25.05 27.22 -65.86
C VAL A 536 -24.44 26.11 -66.69
N ASP A 537 -23.49 26.46 -67.55
CA ASP A 537 -22.84 25.60 -68.54
C ASP A 537 -21.80 24.62 -67.97
N LYS A 538 -21.23 24.93 -66.80
CA LYS A 538 -20.08 24.19 -66.25
C LYS A 538 -20.32 23.70 -64.82
N THR A 539 -19.79 22.52 -64.52
CA THR A 539 -19.72 22.02 -63.14
C THR A 539 -18.79 22.91 -62.31
N GLY A 540 -19.13 23.12 -61.04
CA GLY A 540 -18.34 24.01 -60.18
C GLY A 540 -18.54 25.52 -60.42
N SER A 541 -19.62 25.94 -61.11
CA SER A 541 -19.86 27.37 -61.38
C SER A 541 -20.31 28.14 -60.14
N THR A 542 -19.79 29.37 -59.99
CA THR A 542 -20.05 30.26 -58.85
C THR A 542 -21.28 31.15 -59.02
N SER A 543 -21.77 31.30 -60.25
CA SER A 543 -22.93 32.11 -60.64
C SER A 543 -23.65 31.49 -61.84
N ALA A 544 -24.84 32.01 -62.17
CA ALA A 544 -25.53 31.74 -63.43
C ALA A 544 -25.28 32.87 -64.44
N LYS A 545 -25.26 32.52 -65.73
CA LYS A 545 -25.11 33.47 -66.85
C LYS A 545 -26.48 33.76 -67.45
N PRO A 546 -26.82 35.01 -67.84
CA PRO A 546 -28.05 35.29 -68.57
C PRO A 546 -28.03 34.61 -69.94
N CYS A 547 -29.18 34.14 -70.42
CA CYS A 547 -29.29 33.59 -71.76
C CYS A 547 -29.07 34.66 -72.83
N PRO A 548 -28.31 34.38 -73.91
CA PRO A 548 -28.16 35.31 -75.03
C PRO A 548 -29.50 35.52 -75.74
N ALA A 549 -29.66 36.69 -76.37
CA ALA A 549 -30.88 37.02 -77.12
C ALA A 549 -31.15 36.01 -78.25
N GLY A 550 -32.42 35.70 -78.49
CA GLY A 550 -32.87 34.60 -79.35
C GLY A 550 -32.89 33.23 -78.65
N THR A 551 -32.44 33.13 -77.40
CA THR A 551 -32.55 31.92 -76.57
C THR A 551 -33.31 32.19 -75.27
N TRP A 552 -33.79 31.13 -74.61
CA TRP A 552 -34.51 31.19 -73.35
C TRP A 552 -34.11 30.05 -72.41
N SER A 553 -34.49 30.12 -71.14
CA SER A 553 -34.37 28.99 -70.23
C SER A 553 -35.41 28.96 -69.11
N GLY A 554 -35.80 27.74 -68.72
CA GLY A 554 -36.46 27.48 -67.45
C GLY A 554 -35.50 27.50 -66.25
N LYS A 555 -36.04 27.31 -65.04
CA LYS A 555 -35.27 27.20 -63.80
C LYS A 555 -34.35 25.98 -63.84
N GLY A 556 -33.07 26.16 -63.52
CA GLY A 556 -32.09 25.06 -63.39
C GLY A 556 -31.47 24.58 -64.71
N ALA A 557 -31.49 25.40 -65.76
CA ALA A 557 -31.06 25.01 -67.10
C ALA A 557 -29.53 24.96 -67.26
N ALA A 558 -29.01 23.85 -67.80
CA ALA A 558 -27.59 23.69 -68.12
C ALA A 558 -27.16 24.47 -69.38
N ALA A 559 -28.09 24.70 -70.31
CA ALA A 559 -27.92 25.50 -71.52
C ALA A 559 -29.22 26.24 -71.82
N CYS A 560 -29.16 27.28 -72.65
CA CYS A 560 -30.34 27.96 -73.16
C CYS A 560 -30.87 27.25 -74.41
N THR A 561 -32.19 27.21 -74.57
CA THR A 561 -32.86 26.66 -75.74
C THR A 561 -33.11 27.79 -76.75
N ASN A 562 -32.89 27.55 -78.04
CA ASN A 562 -33.24 28.53 -79.06
C ASN A 562 -34.75 28.78 -79.08
N CYS A 563 -35.17 30.02 -79.30
CA CYS A 563 -36.56 30.31 -79.62
C CYS A 563 -36.92 29.67 -80.97
N GLU A 564 -38.07 29.02 -81.06
CA GLU A 564 -38.57 28.44 -82.30
C GLU A 564 -38.94 29.52 -83.33
N PRO A 565 -38.95 29.20 -84.64
CA PRO A 565 -39.46 30.12 -85.66
C PRO A 565 -40.85 30.66 -85.29
N GLY A 566 -41.10 31.92 -85.59
CA GLY A 566 -42.24 32.70 -85.11
C GLY A 566 -42.04 33.34 -83.72
N THR A 567 -41.00 32.96 -82.97
CA THR A 567 -40.73 33.51 -81.63
C THR A 567 -39.34 34.09 -81.49
N ILE A 568 -39.19 35.08 -80.61
CA ILE A 568 -37.94 35.79 -80.32
C ILE A 568 -37.70 35.93 -78.82
N SER A 569 -36.51 36.36 -78.43
CA SER A 569 -36.22 36.75 -77.05
C SER A 569 -35.09 37.78 -76.93
N THR A 570 -35.09 38.55 -75.84
CA THR A 570 -33.98 39.42 -75.45
C THR A 570 -33.04 38.71 -74.47
N VAL A 571 -31.88 39.31 -74.17
CA VAL A 571 -30.93 38.76 -73.18
C VAL A 571 -31.62 38.56 -71.83
N GLY A 572 -31.44 37.39 -71.22
CA GLY A 572 -32.02 37.07 -69.91
C GLY A 572 -33.47 36.58 -69.93
N SER A 573 -34.05 36.26 -71.09
CA SER A 573 -35.47 35.90 -71.21
C SER A 573 -35.80 34.49 -70.67
N SER A 574 -36.81 34.40 -69.81
CA SER A 574 -37.32 33.14 -69.23
C SER A 574 -38.30 32.38 -70.13
N ALA A 575 -38.74 32.98 -71.23
CA ALA A 575 -39.58 32.38 -72.27
C ALA A 575 -39.40 33.18 -73.58
N CYS A 576 -39.80 32.61 -74.72
CA CYS A 576 -39.84 33.32 -75.99
C CYS A 576 -41.18 34.04 -76.19
N THR A 577 -41.14 35.21 -76.80
CA THR A 577 -42.32 35.99 -77.18
C THR A 577 -42.65 35.79 -78.65
N GLN A 578 -43.93 35.64 -79.00
CA GLN A 578 -44.36 35.55 -80.39
C GLN A 578 -44.15 36.88 -81.11
N CYS A 579 -43.69 36.83 -82.36
CA CYS A 579 -43.64 38.03 -83.19
C CYS A 579 -45.03 38.66 -83.36
N PRO A 580 -45.15 40.00 -83.30
CA PRO A 580 -46.41 40.68 -83.56
C PRO A 580 -46.82 40.51 -85.03
N ALA A 581 -48.13 40.57 -85.30
CA ALA A 581 -48.64 40.54 -86.66
C ALA A 581 -47.96 41.63 -87.52
N GLY A 582 -47.66 41.28 -88.77
CA GLY A 582 -46.83 42.05 -89.69
C GLY A 582 -45.33 41.80 -89.58
N SER A 583 -44.87 41.03 -88.60
CA SER A 583 -43.46 40.62 -88.46
C SER A 583 -43.33 39.11 -88.26
N ILE A 584 -42.19 38.57 -88.68
CA ILE A 584 -41.89 37.13 -88.64
C ILE A 584 -40.57 36.84 -87.94
N ALA A 585 -40.40 35.58 -87.55
CA ALA A 585 -39.11 34.98 -87.26
C ALA A 585 -38.99 33.71 -88.11
N ASP A 586 -38.21 33.77 -89.19
CA ASP A 586 -38.09 32.74 -90.23
C ASP A 586 -37.31 31.51 -89.78
N ARG A 587 -36.41 31.68 -88.81
CA ARG A 587 -35.54 30.64 -88.26
C ARG A 587 -35.49 30.70 -86.74
N ALA A 588 -35.04 29.60 -86.14
CA ALA A 588 -34.82 29.54 -84.70
C ALA A 588 -33.67 30.47 -84.26
N GLY A 589 -33.68 30.92 -83.00
CA GLY A 589 -32.58 31.68 -82.42
C GLY A 589 -32.58 33.19 -82.71
N LEU A 590 -33.69 33.77 -83.15
CA LEU A 590 -33.77 35.19 -83.51
C LEU A 590 -34.01 36.10 -82.30
N SER A 591 -33.23 37.18 -82.19
CA SER A 591 -33.31 38.18 -81.13
C SER A 591 -34.31 39.31 -81.41
N ALA A 592 -34.75 39.46 -82.66
CA ALA A 592 -35.70 40.48 -83.11
C ALA A 592 -36.52 39.95 -84.29
N CYS A 593 -37.76 40.44 -84.43
CA CYS A 593 -38.65 40.05 -85.53
C CYS A 593 -38.39 40.88 -86.79
N THR A 594 -38.33 40.22 -87.93
CA THR A 594 -38.19 40.87 -89.24
C THR A 594 -39.57 41.28 -89.75
N LYS A 595 -39.77 42.57 -90.06
CA LYS A 595 -41.03 43.04 -90.67
C LYS A 595 -41.22 42.41 -92.04
N CYS A 596 -42.47 42.07 -92.40
CA CYS A 596 -42.74 41.55 -93.75
C CYS A 596 -42.42 42.60 -94.82
N PRO A 597 -41.68 42.23 -95.88
CA PRO A 597 -41.32 43.17 -96.94
C PRO A 597 -42.56 43.65 -97.70
N PRO A 598 -42.52 44.86 -98.30
CA PRO A 598 -43.62 45.37 -99.11
C PRO A 598 -44.04 44.36 -100.19
N GLY A 599 -45.34 44.07 -100.27
CA GLY A 599 -45.89 43.01 -101.12
C GLY A 599 -46.24 41.71 -100.38
N SER A 600 -45.91 41.60 -99.09
CA SER A 600 -46.30 40.46 -98.24
C SER A 600 -46.78 40.91 -96.85
N PHE A 601 -47.50 40.04 -96.14
CA PHE A 601 -48.09 40.30 -94.82
C PHE A 601 -47.99 39.10 -93.89
N ALA A 602 -48.29 39.30 -92.60
CA ALA A 602 -48.39 38.25 -91.60
C ALA A 602 -49.53 38.54 -90.61
N ASN A 603 -50.69 37.89 -90.77
CA ASN A 603 -51.90 38.19 -89.99
C ASN A 603 -51.99 37.48 -88.63
N LYS A 604 -51.06 36.59 -88.30
CA LYS A 604 -51.03 35.88 -87.01
C LYS A 604 -49.86 36.37 -86.17
N LYS A 605 -50.05 36.39 -84.84
CA LYS A 605 -48.92 36.41 -83.91
C LYS A 605 -48.13 35.11 -84.10
N GLY A 606 -46.81 35.21 -84.14
CA GLY A 606 -45.94 34.05 -84.29
C GLY A 606 -45.82 33.49 -85.71
N SER A 607 -46.07 34.29 -86.75
CA SER A 607 -45.84 33.85 -88.14
C SER A 607 -44.37 33.49 -88.40
N LYS A 608 -44.18 32.33 -89.04
CA LYS A 608 -42.86 31.79 -89.46
C LYS A 608 -42.45 32.28 -90.86
N GLU A 609 -43.40 32.76 -91.65
CA GLU A 609 -43.19 33.24 -93.03
C GLU A 609 -44.16 34.38 -93.37
N CYS A 610 -43.82 35.17 -94.39
CA CYS A 610 -44.66 36.26 -94.88
C CYS A 610 -45.47 35.81 -96.11
N THR A 611 -46.78 35.73 -95.97
CA THR A 611 -47.69 35.38 -97.06
C THR A 611 -47.71 36.51 -98.10
N LYS A 612 -47.60 36.19 -99.40
CA LYS A 612 -47.75 37.17 -100.48
C LYS A 612 -49.12 37.85 -100.40
N CYS A 613 -49.17 39.17 -100.62
CA CYS A 613 -50.42 39.91 -100.58
C CYS A 613 -51.41 39.36 -101.63
N PRO A 614 -52.67 39.06 -101.27
CA PRO A 614 -53.66 38.57 -102.23
C PRO A 614 -53.95 39.64 -103.29
N ALA A 615 -54.25 39.19 -104.51
CA ALA A 615 -54.63 40.10 -105.59
C ALA A 615 -55.85 40.96 -105.18
N GLY A 616 -55.89 42.20 -105.66
CA GLY A 616 -56.83 43.23 -105.26
C GLY A 616 -56.48 43.95 -103.95
N SER A 617 -55.46 43.48 -103.21
CA SER A 617 -55.01 44.11 -101.97
C SER A 617 -53.51 44.46 -102.03
N VAL A 618 -53.10 45.36 -101.15
CA VAL A 618 -51.70 45.81 -101.03
C VAL A 618 -51.21 45.73 -99.60
N CYS A 619 -49.92 45.42 -99.48
CA CYS A 619 -49.26 45.14 -98.21
C CYS A 619 -48.00 46.01 -98.12
N THR A 620 -47.99 46.96 -97.19
CA THR A 620 -46.85 47.83 -96.89
C THR A 620 -45.80 47.10 -96.02
N ASN A 621 -44.63 47.74 -95.81
CA ASN A 621 -43.60 47.17 -94.93
C ASN A 621 -44.16 46.95 -93.50
N GLY A 622 -44.18 45.70 -93.05
CA GLY A 622 -44.74 45.32 -91.76
C GLY A 622 -46.27 45.21 -91.71
N ALA A 623 -46.95 45.02 -92.86
CA ALA A 623 -48.40 44.87 -92.89
C ALA A 623 -48.89 43.63 -92.14
N SER A 624 -49.76 43.81 -91.15
CA SER A 624 -50.49 42.73 -90.47
C SER A 624 -51.60 42.16 -91.34
N GLU A 625 -52.32 43.00 -92.09
CA GLU A 625 -53.44 42.58 -92.95
C GLU A 625 -53.40 43.24 -94.34
N PRO A 626 -53.94 42.60 -95.39
CA PRO A 626 -53.99 43.17 -96.74
C PRO A 626 -54.97 44.34 -96.83
N THR A 627 -54.51 45.51 -97.27
CA THR A 627 -55.38 46.67 -97.51
C THR A 627 -55.99 46.55 -98.91
N LYS A 628 -57.31 46.38 -99.01
CA LYS A 628 -58.00 46.33 -100.32
C LYS A 628 -57.82 47.65 -101.09
N CYS A 629 -57.50 47.56 -102.38
CA CYS A 629 -57.45 48.73 -103.24
C CYS A 629 -58.84 49.37 -103.41
N LYS A 630 -58.88 50.70 -103.43
CA LYS A 630 -60.12 51.47 -103.63
C LYS A 630 -60.53 51.42 -105.10
N ALA A 631 -61.82 51.60 -105.38
CA ALA A 631 -62.32 51.77 -106.74
C ALA A 631 -61.50 52.84 -107.50
N GLY A 632 -61.26 52.61 -108.79
CA GLY A 632 -60.26 53.31 -109.59
C GLY A 632 -58.85 52.74 -109.56
N THR A 633 -58.54 51.83 -108.63
CA THR A 633 -57.21 51.22 -108.49
C THR A 633 -57.29 49.70 -108.29
N PHE A 634 -56.36 48.96 -108.91
CA PHE A 634 -56.29 47.49 -108.83
C PHE A 634 -54.91 47.03 -108.34
N ALA A 635 -54.79 45.76 -107.97
CA ALA A 635 -53.51 45.16 -107.56
C ALA A 635 -53.41 43.69 -107.99
N ILE A 636 -52.22 43.27 -108.41
CA ILE A 636 -51.89 41.86 -108.64
C ILE A 636 -51.35 41.22 -107.35
N ALA A 637 -51.28 39.89 -107.29
CA ALA A 637 -50.72 39.20 -106.12
C ALA A 637 -49.26 39.63 -105.86
N GLY A 638 -48.93 39.93 -104.61
CA GLY A 638 -47.62 40.47 -104.22
C GLY A 638 -47.46 42.00 -104.32
N SER A 639 -48.53 42.77 -104.57
CA SER A 639 -48.44 44.22 -104.74
C SER A 639 -48.20 44.98 -103.43
N SER A 640 -47.32 45.98 -103.46
CA SER A 640 -47.02 46.89 -102.33
C SER A 640 -47.71 48.26 -102.43
N LYS A 641 -48.24 48.61 -103.61
CA LYS A 641 -48.97 49.84 -103.91
C LYS A 641 -50.09 49.53 -104.91
N CYS A 642 -51.21 50.25 -104.84
CA CYS A 642 -52.32 50.05 -105.77
C CYS A 642 -52.01 50.74 -107.09
N THR A 643 -52.19 50.03 -108.20
CA THR A 643 -51.99 50.57 -109.55
C THR A 643 -53.27 51.28 -109.99
N PRO A 644 -53.23 52.58 -110.34
CA PRO A 644 -54.38 53.24 -110.94
C PRO A 644 -54.78 52.55 -112.24
N SER A 645 -56.08 52.44 -112.50
CA SER A 645 -56.61 51.99 -113.79
C SER A 645 -55.93 52.75 -114.95
N PRO A 646 -55.44 52.09 -116.02
CA PRO A 646 -54.94 52.79 -117.18
C PRO A 646 -56.06 53.60 -117.85
N PRO A 647 -55.75 54.70 -118.56
CA PRO A 647 -56.74 55.42 -119.36
C PRO A 647 -57.51 54.49 -120.30
N GLY A 648 -58.82 54.71 -120.43
CA GLY A 648 -59.73 53.85 -121.18
C GLY A 648 -60.13 52.55 -120.50
N SER A 649 -59.70 52.34 -119.26
CA SER A 649 -60.20 51.28 -118.38
C SER A 649 -60.72 51.85 -117.05
N PHE A 650 -61.55 51.10 -116.35
CA PHE A 650 -62.10 51.45 -115.04
C PHE A 650 -62.00 50.30 -114.03
N VAL A 651 -62.12 50.64 -112.74
CA VAL A 651 -62.18 49.68 -111.63
C VAL A 651 -63.37 50.01 -110.74
N ASP A 652 -64.47 49.28 -110.94
CA ASP A 652 -65.80 49.51 -110.33
C ASP A 652 -65.91 49.10 -108.86
N LYS A 653 -65.02 48.22 -108.37
CA LYS A 653 -65.14 47.58 -107.05
C LYS A 653 -63.86 47.68 -106.24
N THR A 654 -64.01 47.78 -104.93
CA THR A 654 -62.89 47.67 -103.99
C THR A 654 -62.35 46.24 -103.97
N GLY A 655 -61.03 46.07 -104.03
CA GLY A 655 -60.42 44.74 -104.06
C GLY A 655 -60.32 44.10 -105.46
N SER A 656 -60.43 44.88 -106.55
CA SER A 656 -60.32 44.34 -107.92
C SER A 656 -58.88 43.96 -108.29
N THR A 657 -58.74 42.82 -108.97
CA THR A 657 -57.45 42.24 -109.38
C THR A 657 -56.92 42.78 -110.71
N SER A 658 -57.79 43.38 -111.52
CA SER A 658 -57.51 43.97 -112.83
C SER A 658 -58.41 45.19 -113.07
N ALA A 659 -58.09 45.97 -114.11
CA ALA A 659 -59.00 46.98 -114.66
C ALA A 659 -59.81 46.38 -115.83
N LYS A 660 -61.05 46.86 -115.99
CA LYS A 660 -61.95 46.50 -117.10
C LYS A 660 -61.86 47.58 -118.19
N PRO A 661 -61.81 47.24 -119.49
CA PRO A 661 -61.91 48.27 -120.53
C PRO A 661 -63.27 48.97 -120.47
N CYS A 662 -63.30 50.26 -120.77
CA CYS A 662 -64.56 51.01 -120.85
C CYS A 662 -65.44 50.47 -122.00
N PRO A 663 -66.76 50.30 -121.79
CA PRO A 663 -67.67 49.94 -122.88
C PRO A 663 -67.72 51.05 -123.93
N ALA A 664 -67.99 50.67 -125.19
CA ALA A 664 -68.06 51.63 -126.30
C ALA A 664 -69.14 52.71 -126.05
N GLY A 665 -68.85 53.93 -126.47
CA GLY A 665 -69.60 55.14 -126.12
C GLY A 665 -69.23 55.76 -124.76
N THR A 666 -68.32 55.14 -124.00
CA THR A 666 -67.77 55.69 -122.76
C THR A 666 -66.24 55.81 -122.80
N TRP A 667 -65.67 56.63 -121.93
CA TRP A 667 -64.22 56.88 -121.84
C TRP A 667 -63.76 56.97 -120.38
N SER A 668 -62.44 56.91 -120.15
CA SER A 668 -61.89 57.18 -118.82
C SER A 668 -60.46 57.73 -118.81
N GLY A 669 -60.18 58.58 -117.83
CA GLY A 669 -58.82 58.97 -117.45
C GLY A 669 -58.13 57.94 -116.55
N LYS A 670 -56.84 58.16 -116.28
CA LYS A 670 -56.04 57.32 -115.37
C LYS A 670 -56.66 57.31 -113.95
N GLY A 671 -56.89 56.12 -113.41
CA GLY A 671 -57.42 55.92 -112.05
C GLY A 671 -58.94 55.98 -111.91
N ALA A 672 -59.70 55.90 -113.00
CA ALA A 672 -61.16 56.05 -112.97
C ALA A 672 -61.91 54.87 -112.33
N ALA A 673 -62.83 55.17 -111.42
CA ALA A 673 -63.71 54.18 -110.77
C ALA A 673 -64.90 53.75 -111.64
N ALA A 674 -65.32 54.60 -112.58
CA ALA A 674 -66.34 54.35 -113.58
C ALA A 674 -65.93 55.02 -114.89
N CYS A 675 -66.53 54.62 -116.02
CA CYS A 675 -66.36 55.32 -117.29
C CYS A 675 -67.41 56.43 -117.42
N THR A 676 -67.00 57.54 -118.04
CA THR A 676 -67.87 58.68 -118.34
C THR A 676 -68.44 58.50 -119.75
N ASN A 677 -69.72 58.81 -119.97
CA ASN A 677 -70.29 58.80 -121.32
C ASN A 677 -69.61 59.84 -122.21
N CYS A 678 -69.45 59.54 -123.50
CA CYS A 678 -69.12 60.55 -124.51
C CYS A 678 -70.28 61.53 -124.67
N GLU A 679 -69.97 62.82 -124.80
CA GLU A 679 -70.98 63.87 -125.00
C GLU A 679 -71.55 63.84 -126.43
N PRO A 680 -72.77 64.37 -126.68
CA PRO A 680 -73.37 64.40 -128.02
C PRO A 680 -72.42 65.01 -129.07
N GLY A 681 -72.41 64.42 -130.27
CA GLY A 681 -71.42 64.72 -131.31
C GLY A 681 -70.06 64.03 -131.15
N THR A 682 -69.83 63.27 -130.08
CA THR A 682 -68.63 62.44 -129.90
C THR A 682 -68.97 60.96 -129.63
N ILE A 683 -68.08 60.06 -130.03
CA ILE A 683 -68.21 58.61 -129.88
C ILE A 683 -66.92 57.98 -129.32
N SER A 684 -67.00 56.72 -128.88
CA SER A 684 -65.81 55.94 -128.53
C SER A 684 -65.99 54.44 -128.78
N THR A 685 -64.89 53.73 -128.97
CA THR A 685 -64.84 52.26 -129.02
C THR A 685 -64.49 51.66 -127.67
N VAL A 686 -64.61 50.34 -127.50
CA VAL A 686 -64.26 49.64 -126.26
C VAL A 686 -62.79 49.92 -125.89
N GLY A 687 -62.54 50.35 -124.66
CA GLY A 687 -61.20 50.65 -124.16
C GLY A 687 -60.69 52.08 -124.41
N SER A 688 -61.53 53.01 -124.88
CA SER A 688 -61.10 54.36 -125.28
C SER A 688 -60.77 55.29 -124.10
N SER A 689 -59.60 55.93 -124.15
CA SER A 689 -59.11 56.89 -123.14
C SER A 689 -59.63 58.33 -123.31
N ALA A 690 -60.34 58.61 -124.41
CA ALA A 690 -61.01 59.86 -124.72
C ALA A 690 -62.14 59.60 -125.74
N CYS A 691 -62.98 60.59 -126.01
CA CYS A 691 -64.00 60.52 -127.06
C CYS A 691 -63.55 61.23 -128.34
N THR A 692 -63.93 60.67 -129.49
CA THR A 692 -63.59 61.18 -130.82
C THR A 692 -64.81 61.88 -131.43
N GLN A 693 -64.60 63.06 -132.03
CA GLN A 693 -65.66 63.79 -132.75
C GLN A 693 -66.21 62.97 -133.93
N CYS A 694 -67.51 63.07 -134.21
CA CYS A 694 -68.09 62.47 -135.40
C CYS A 694 -67.55 63.10 -136.69
N PRO A 695 -67.23 62.31 -137.73
CA PRO A 695 -66.80 62.84 -139.02
C PRO A 695 -67.95 63.58 -139.72
N ALA A 696 -67.60 64.65 -140.45
CA ALA A 696 -68.57 65.53 -141.12
C ALA A 696 -69.59 64.75 -141.98
N GLY A 697 -70.86 65.14 -141.89
CA GLY A 697 -71.98 64.40 -142.50
C GLY A 697 -72.49 63.22 -141.67
N SER A 698 -72.00 63.04 -140.43
CA SER A 698 -72.48 62.05 -139.47
C SER A 698 -72.75 62.70 -138.11
N ILE A 699 -73.75 62.20 -137.37
CA ILE A 699 -74.15 62.70 -136.06
C ILE A 699 -74.12 61.62 -134.98
N ALA A 700 -74.03 62.05 -133.73
CA ALA A 700 -74.31 61.25 -132.54
C ALA A 700 -75.27 62.09 -131.67
N ASP A 701 -76.57 61.79 -131.72
CA ASP A 701 -77.65 62.64 -131.16
C ASP A 701 -77.72 62.63 -129.63
N ARG A 702 -77.11 61.63 -128.99
CA ARG A 702 -77.16 61.39 -127.54
C ARG A 702 -75.78 61.09 -126.98
N ALA A 703 -75.64 61.34 -125.68
CA ALA A 703 -74.46 60.91 -124.94
C ALA A 703 -74.40 59.37 -124.87
N GLY A 704 -73.20 58.81 -124.91
CA GLY A 704 -72.99 57.36 -124.77
C GLY A 704 -73.01 56.54 -126.08
N LEU A 705 -72.95 57.18 -127.25
CA LEU A 705 -73.00 56.48 -128.54
C LEU A 705 -71.63 55.93 -128.97
N SER A 706 -71.64 54.70 -129.51
CA SER A 706 -70.44 53.96 -129.94
C SER A 706 -70.08 54.14 -131.42
N ALA A 707 -71.00 54.66 -132.23
CA ALA A 707 -70.84 54.92 -133.66
C ALA A 707 -71.69 56.13 -134.09
N CYS A 708 -71.25 56.83 -135.14
CA CYS A 708 -71.97 57.97 -135.69
C CYS A 708 -72.90 57.54 -136.84
N THR A 709 -74.13 58.06 -136.86
CA THR A 709 -75.11 57.81 -137.92
C THR A 709 -74.92 58.82 -139.05
N LYS A 710 -74.79 58.36 -140.30
CA LYS A 710 -74.68 59.25 -141.48
C LYS A 710 -76.01 59.92 -141.81
N CYS A 711 -75.97 61.18 -142.24
CA CYS A 711 -77.15 61.88 -142.76
C CYS A 711 -77.60 61.31 -144.12
N PRO A 712 -78.91 61.29 -144.44
CA PRO A 712 -79.41 60.76 -145.71
C PRO A 712 -78.94 61.52 -146.96
N PRO A 713 -78.86 60.86 -148.14
CA PRO A 713 -78.48 61.50 -149.40
C PRO A 713 -79.37 62.70 -149.76
N GLY A 714 -78.76 63.73 -150.36
CA GLY A 714 -79.48 64.95 -150.74
C GLY A 714 -79.83 65.87 -149.56
N SER A 715 -79.26 65.65 -148.39
CA SER A 715 -79.41 66.52 -147.21
C SER A 715 -78.06 66.75 -146.52
N PHE A 716 -77.89 67.94 -145.95
CA PHE A 716 -76.60 68.43 -145.45
C PHE A 716 -76.80 69.17 -144.12
N ALA A 717 -75.92 68.93 -143.15
CA ALA A 717 -75.99 69.53 -141.82
C ALA A 717 -75.60 71.01 -141.86
N THR A 718 -76.59 71.90 -141.96
CA THR A 718 -76.39 73.35 -142.10
C THR A 718 -76.13 74.06 -140.78
N ARG A 719 -74.87 74.42 -140.51
CA ARG A 719 -74.52 75.36 -139.43
C ARG A 719 -74.67 76.83 -139.88
N ARG A 720 -75.56 77.59 -139.24
CA ARG A 720 -75.41 79.04 -138.99
C ARG A 720 -76.01 79.36 -137.60
N GLY A 721 -75.16 79.62 -136.59
CA GLY A 721 -75.56 80.09 -135.23
C GLY A 721 -75.56 81.62 -135.14
N PRO A 722 -75.22 82.28 -133.99
CA PRO A 722 -74.84 81.75 -132.65
C PRO A 722 -75.46 82.51 -131.43
N ARG A 723 -74.99 82.19 -130.20
CA ARG A 723 -75.12 82.91 -128.90
C ARG A 723 -76.51 83.00 -128.21
N ASN A 724 -76.46 82.72 -126.91
CA ASN A 724 -77.41 83.01 -125.82
C ASN A 724 -78.78 82.29 -125.80
N ALA A 725 -79.15 81.87 -124.59
CA ALA A 725 -80.39 81.19 -124.16
C ALA A 725 -80.61 79.74 -124.71
N PRO A 726 -81.26 78.86 -123.91
CA PRO A 726 -81.46 77.45 -124.28
C PRO A 726 -82.73 77.20 -125.11
N SER A 727 -82.88 75.96 -125.60
CA SER A 727 -84.05 75.42 -126.31
C SER A 727 -84.24 75.91 -127.75
N VAL A 728 -83.49 75.30 -128.68
CA VAL A 728 -83.80 75.31 -130.12
C VAL A 728 -83.94 73.87 -130.59
N LEU A 729 -85.09 73.54 -131.21
CA LEU A 729 -85.31 72.24 -131.85
C LEU A 729 -84.62 72.21 -133.24
N LEU A 730 -84.42 70.98 -133.75
CA LEU A 730 -84.36 70.67 -135.18
C LEU A 730 -83.06 70.99 -135.95
N GLU A 731 -81.94 70.34 -135.61
CA GLU A 731 -80.92 69.99 -136.64
C GLU A 731 -81.35 68.71 -137.39
N ALA A 732 -82.48 68.81 -138.11
CA ALA A 732 -82.93 67.79 -139.03
C ALA A 732 -82.34 67.98 -140.44
N CYS A 733 -82.51 66.96 -141.28
CA CYS A 733 -82.09 66.97 -142.69
C CYS A 733 -83.17 67.63 -143.59
N VAL A 734 -82.80 68.61 -144.42
CA VAL A 734 -83.75 69.53 -145.10
C VAL A 734 -83.51 69.63 -146.63
N GLN A 735 -84.57 69.91 -147.42
CA GLN A 735 -84.55 70.11 -148.88
C GLN A 735 -85.35 71.36 -149.35
N ARG A 736 -85.26 71.72 -150.65
CA ARG A 736 -85.93 72.87 -151.29
C ARG A 736 -86.75 72.49 -152.55
N ARG A 737 -87.70 73.36 -152.94
CA ARG A 737 -88.40 73.39 -154.25
C ARG A 737 -88.43 74.83 -154.80
N LEU A 738 -88.78 74.99 -156.09
CA LEU A 738 -88.87 76.26 -156.82
C LEU A 738 -90.28 76.50 -157.41
N ARG A 739 -90.68 77.76 -157.59
CA ARG A 739 -91.69 78.28 -158.53
C ARG A 739 -91.32 79.72 -158.94
N ALA A 740 -91.94 80.26 -159.98
CA ALA A 740 -91.48 81.44 -160.71
C ALA A 740 -92.52 82.60 -160.80
N ASP A 741 -91.99 83.77 -161.16
CA ASP A 741 -92.64 84.93 -161.80
C ASP A 741 -93.71 85.75 -161.03
N GLN A 742 -93.77 87.09 -161.14
CA GLN A 742 -92.92 88.09 -161.83
C GLN A 742 -93.16 89.52 -161.25
N VAL A 743 -92.52 90.54 -161.87
CA VAL A 743 -92.82 91.99 -161.81
C VAL A 743 -92.25 92.83 -160.63
N GLN A 744 -91.06 93.39 -160.90
CA GLN A 744 -90.62 94.79 -160.72
C GLN A 744 -90.65 95.51 -159.34
N GLY A 745 -89.56 96.27 -159.09
CA GLY A 745 -89.73 97.68 -158.70
C GLY A 745 -88.97 98.23 -157.48
N GLY A 746 -87.63 98.09 -157.36
CA GLY A 746 -86.91 98.73 -156.25
C GLY A 746 -85.37 98.62 -156.28
N ASN A 747 -84.72 99.78 -156.28
CA ASN A 747 -83.27 100.01 -156.32
C ASN A 747 -82.41 99.34 -155.21
N VAL A 748 -81.22 98.87 -155.62
CA VAL A 748 -79.89 99.11 -154.99
C VAL A 748 -79.50 98.42 -153.65
N CYS A 749 -78.25 97.92 -153.62
CA CYS A 749 -77.41 97.52 -152.47
C CYS A 749 -77.83 96.28 -151.63
N ASP A 750 -76.91 95.55 -150.98
CA ASP A 750 -75.48 95.28 -151.26
C ASP A 750 -75.07 93.95 -150.56
N ARG A 751 -73.86 93.46 -150.85
CA ARG A 751 -73.15 92.32 -150.26
C ARG A 751 -73.23 92.23 -148.73
N ARG A 752 -73.40 91.00 -148.21
CA ARG A 752 -72.46 90.31 -147.28
C ARG A 752 -72.86 88.87 -146.92
N ILE A 753 -72.00 87.91 -147.31
CA ILE A 753 -71.57 86.66 -146.59
C ILE A 753 -72.64 85.64 -146.11
#